data_AF-A0A8J2E8I0-F1
#
_entry.id   AF-A0A8J2E8I0-F1
#
_cell.length_a   1.000
_cell.length_b   1.000
_cell.length_c   1.000
_cell.angle_alpha   90.00
_cell.angle_beta   90.00
_cell.angle_gamma   90.00
#
_symmetry.space_group_name_H-M   'P 1'
#
loop_
_entity.id
_entity.type
_entity.pdbx_description
1 polymer ?
#
loop_
_entity_poly.entity_id
_entity_poly.type
_entity_poly.pdbx_seq_one_letter_code
_entity_poly.pdbx_strand_id
1 'polypeptide(L)'
;MSSWLAFCSRRAPTRWRIFSAFSVALTLQLASALFLDEIGRWDWARHNIGGPFKFLHTKKAVLTVSRPNVIALVSWSTGKLGWRKVLENRTILDATLDDDKAKAFILATEPTAAAEGVLTVSCFEATASGELVWEKRISSDGATGKLAVVDGNQVVVAHSAQSGASALSALSASKGEPLWTETVAALSGKFEITETLSVIDTKGLLIRSTAQSPEKKPSFREVNVGSAKESVVRLADYSLLLDSSSVSAYSSITGEAVALSGDQKTLAGKALVPLPDTNCFIASTKAADKNRQSSLACLTGENKVVTLHTAKGSTLVPVQRAPSSETDERKTMIAEQSPDNRGLLAIQSWDVLAQKKTDSYGVAIALDAPPSYLAEKSGKLLVYAEQGHQLRVVEKDGKDVWTREEGLGSLVDARFWNVGIGSDALISTANKKSSSPKQATTAPKFSPEAIAEILTQKLTAFAQTLENISQVIIGILVPPLAMKQAKEAAAAQPQLPKLKFDPTIVMGATVTVPKSAETLRTYDGNQLIFGLSAEARKVYAIDAPTGALVWSRYLTADESTAPASTGRLAMLPSADPDSTEKLVAELGGVLFLLAPRTGKVTKKVQLPGVPEKLTQITDTGVMYTSTAATKAVFTQLDTKAAEPQALPTGLYGYDMVENKMSGYALQSDSLEKQETWNLDFGDLSETVLGHQESLLKSNQHVVPVHVRGDASVMFRFLDPNMVTVVTEKNDGSGLTLYLLNAVSGQILHQGRIPSGTGPINFLTAENWALLHYWSQANSRYEIYVVDLYENQEDQGAWKLLFGAEPPPRSAFHLDTPVAIHQTFIFPHRVQGLGITTTAKGITQKAVLFSLANSEQVVKLNKDQWLNPRRPLKLPDGTEDKARTQSLPKNLQVTKDDVMIPYMPLLVVQPTDVLSYYVPVRTTKFASSPTSLESTSFSFAYGLDLFFAPVRPSNAYDILGEAFDFTVLYTSGGITFVAWVVTQRLVRYKTLKDRWK
;
A
#
# COMPACT_ATOMS: atom_id res chain seq x y z
N MET A 1 -50.95 -35.77 4.19
CA MET A 1 -50.83 -35.23 2.82
C MET A 1 -51.39 -36.17 1.74
N SER A 2 -51.26 -37.50 1.87
CA SER A 2 -51.81 -38.48 0.91
C SER A 2 -53.34 -38.46 0.78
N SER A 3 -54.06 -38.21 1.87
CA SER A 3 -55.55 -38.17 1.87
C SER A 3 -56.14 -36.91 1.20
N TRP A 4 -55.38 -35.82 1.14
CA TRP A 4 -55.81 -34.55 0.51
C TRP A 4 -55.61 -34.58 -1.01
N LEU A 5 -54.58 -35.29 -1.49
CA LEU A 5 -54.31 -35.51 -2.91
C LEU A 5 -55.34 -36.41 -3.60
N ALA A 6 -55.90 -37.39 -2.88
CA ALA A 6 -56.92 -38.28 -3.42
C ALA A 6 -58.25 -37.55 -3.71
N PHE A 7 -58.63 -36.58 -2.88
CA PHE A 7 -59.89 -35.82 -3.00
C PHE A 7 -59.90 -34.89 -4.22
N CYS A 8 -58.75 -34.29 -4.57
CA CYS A 8 -58.64 -33.40 -5.73
C CYS A 8 -58.61 -34.11 -7.10
N SER A 9 -58.53 -35.44 -7.14
CA SER A 9 -58.29 -36.17 -8.39
C SER A 9 -59.54 -36.51 -9.20
N ARG A 10 -60.75 -36.50 -8.61
CA ARG A 10 -61.95 -37.07 -9.26
C ARG A 10 -63.03 -36.10 -9.75
N ARG A 11 -63.03 -34.81 -9.38
CA ARG A 11 -64.02 -33.83 -9.87
C ARG A 11 -63.53 -32.37 -9.87
N ALA A 12 -62.45 -32.06 -10.58
CA ALA A 12 -62.06 -30.67 -10.81
C ALA A 12 -61.85 -30.40 -12.32
N PRO A 13 -62.43 -29.33 -12.89
CA PRO A 13 -62.26 -29.00 -14.30
C PRO A 13 -60.79 -28.70 -14.61
N THR A 14 -60.37 -28.96 -15.85
CA THR A 14 -58.98 -28.90 -16.36
C THR A 14 -58.23 -27.60 -16.02
N ARG A 15 -58.96 -26.51 -15.72
CA ARG A 15 -58.43 -25.21 -15.28
C ARG A 15 -57.79 -25.23 -13.88
N TRP A 16 -58.20 -26.12 -12.98
CA TRP A 16 -57.63 -26.22 -11.62
C TRP A 16 -56.32 -27.03 -11.57
N ARG A 17 -56.13 -27.97 -12.51
CA ARG A 17 -54.86 -28.73 -12.63
C ARG A 17 -53.69 -27.86 -13.06
N ILE A 18 -53.95 -26.84 -13.88
CA ILE A 18 -52.95 -25.85 -14.32
C ILE A 18 -52.55 -24.95 -13.13
N PHE A 19 -53.53 -24.54 -12.30
CA PHE A 19 -53.27 -23.70 -11.13
C PHE A 19 -52.47 -24.42 -10.04
N SER A 20 -52.77 -25.69 -9.79
CA SER A 20 -51.98 -26.53 -8.86
C SER A 20 -50.57 -26.83 -9.38
N ALA A 21 -50.40 -27.03 -10.69
CA ALA A 21 -49.08 -27.22 -11.29
C ALA A 21 -48.23 -25.93 -11.24
N PHE A 22 -48.86 -24.76 -11.44
CA PHE A 22 -48.21 -23.46 -11.31
C PHE A 22 -47.79 -23.16 -9.87
N SER A 23 -48.63 -23.50 -8.88
CA SER A 23 -48.31 -23.35 -7.46
C SER A 23 -47.18 -24.27 -7.00
N VAL A 24 -47.09 -25.49 -7.55
CA VAL A 24 -46.00 -26.43 -7.24
C VAL A 24 -44.68 -25.99 -7.88
N ALA A 25 -44.70 -25.47 -9.12
CA ALA A 25 -43.53 -24.88 -9.76
C ALA A 25 -43.00 -23.64 -9.00
N LEU A 26 -43.91 -22.80 -8.49
CA LEU A 26 -43.57 -21.64 -7.65
C LEU A 26 -42.93 -22.06 -6.31
N THR A 27 -43.37 -23.18 -5.72
CA THR A 27 -42.78 -23.69 -4.46
C THR A 27 -41.43 -24.38 -4.64
N LEU A 28 -41.13 -24.93 -5.82
CA LEU A 28 -39.84 -25.57 -6.12
C LEU A 28 -38.71 -24.55 -6.40
N GLN A 29 -39.03 -23.32 -6.84
CA GLN A 29 -38.05 -22.25 -7.00
C GLN A 29 -37.61 -21.61 -5.67
N LEU A 30 -38.39 -21.76 -4.60
CA LEU A 30 -38.00 -21.29 -3.26
C LEU A 30 -36.90 -22.14 -2.61
N ALA A 31 -36.58 -23.32 -3.18
CA ALA A 31 -35.55 -24.23 -2.65
C ALA A 31 -34.13 -23.97 -3.20
N SER A 32 -33.96 -23.06 -4.18
CA SER A 32 -32.63 -22.67 -4.69
C SER A 32 -32.01 -21.46 -3.95
N ALA A 33 -32.59 -21.03 -2.83
CA ALA A 33 -32.09 -19.94 -2.00
C ALA A 33 -30.98 -20.41 -1.03
N LEU A 34 -29.91 -20.98 -1.57
CA LEU A 34 -28.63 -21.03 -0.85
C LEU A 34 -27.75 -19.96 -1.48
N PHE A 35 -27.61 -18.84 -0.78
CA PHE A 35 -26.83 -17.70 -1.26
C PHE A 35 -25.36 -18.10 -1.40
N LEU A 36 -24.77 -17.74 -2.55
CA LEU A 36 -23.34 -17.87 -2.78
C LEU A 36 -22.61 -16.92 -1.83
N ASP A 37 -21.55 -17.39 -1.19
CA ASP A 37 -20.66 -16.54 -0.40
C ASP A 37 -20.07 -15.42 -1.28
N GLU A 38 -20.18 -14.16 -0.85
CA GLU A 38 -19.76 -12.97 -1.62
C GLU A 38 -18.29 -12.59 -1.38
N ILE A 39 -17.57 -13.33 -0.52
CA ILE A 39 -16.16 -13.07 -0.18
C ILE A 39 -15.27 -13.19 -1.43
N GLY A 40 -14.43 -12.18 -1.67
CA GLY A 40 -13.50 -12.12 -2.79
C GLY A 40 -14.17 -11.79 -4.13
N ARG A 41 -15.47 -11.46 -4.13
CA ARG A 41 -16.17 -11.02 -5.34
C ARG A 41 -15.88 -9.56 -5.64
N TRP A 42 -15.92 -8.68 -4.64
CA TRP A 42 -15.81 -7.23 -4.83
C TRP A 42 -14.53 -6.63 -4.21
N ASP A 43 -13.83 -7.44 -3.44
CA ASP A 43 -12.71 -7.11 -2.60
C ASP A 43 -11.51 -8.01 -2.91
N TRP A 44 -10.31 -7.55 -2.57
CA TRP A 44 -9.09 -8.33 -2.71
C TRP A 44 -8.08 -7.96 -1.64
N ALA A 45 -7.24 -8.92 -1.29
CA ALA A 45 -6.13 -8.76 -0.37
C ALA A 45 -4.83 -9.23 -1.03
N ARG A 46 -3.72 -8.55 -0.73
CA ARG A 46 -2.38 -8.94 -1.18
C ARG A 46 -1.41 -8.94 0.00
N HIS A 47 -0.80 -10.11 0.19
CA HIS A 47 0.26 -10.32 1.17
C HIS A 47 1.63 -10.04 0.56
N ASN A 48 2.32 -9.08 1.14
CA ASN A 48 3.66 -8.68 0.74
C ASN A 48 4.69 -9.06 1.82
N ILE A 49 5.95 -9.11 1.40
CA ILE A 49 7.12 -9.38 2.25
C ILE A 49 7.84 -8.05 2.58
N GLY A 50 7.73 -7.05 1.71
CA GLY A 50 8.48 -5.80 1.78
C GLY A 50 9.89 -5.93 1.22
N GLY A 51 10.72 -4.89 1.37
CA GLY A 51 12.07 -4.82 0.80
C GLY A 51 13.02 -5.90 1.31
N PRO A 52 13.30 -6.96 0.53
CA PRO A 52 14.17 -8.04 0.96
C PRO A 52 15.64 -7.60 0.90
N PHE A 53 16.39 -7.86 1.96
CA PHE A 53 17.83 -7.53 2.03
C PHE A 53 18.73 -8.75 2.15
N LYS A 54 18.19 -9.90 2.58
CA LYS A 54 18.91 -11.18 2.66
C LYS A 54 18.06 -12.29 2.02
N PHE A 55 18.74 -13.15 1.28
CA PHE A 55 18.15 -14.29 0.57
C PHE A 55 18.94 -15.54 0.92
N LEU A 56 18.22 -16.61 1.25
CA LEU A 56 18.76 -17.88 1.67
C LEU A 56 18.12 -19.00 0.82
N HIS A 57 18.95 -19.90 0.29
CA HIS A 57 18.51 -20.89 -0.70
C HIS A 57 18.16 -22.23 -0.08
N THR A 58 16.99 -22.76 -0.44
CA THR A 58 16.67 -24.18 -0.24
C THR A 58 16.43 -24.87 -1.58
N LYS A 59 16.41 -26.21 -1.59
CA LYS A 59 16.14 -27.00 -2.82
C LYS A 59 14.83 -26.62 -3.52
N LYS A 60 13.78 -26.24 -2.77
CA LYS A 60 12.41 -26.02 -3.30
C LYS A 60 11.85 -24.60 -3.11
N ALA A 61 12.48 -23.77 -2.29
CA ALA A 61 12.08 -22.38 -2.10
C ALA A 61 13.24 -21.43 -1.74
N VAL A 62 13.00 -20.13 -1.84
CA VAL A 62 13.87 -19.06 -1.30
C VAL A 62 13.31 -18.62 0.03
N LEU A 63 14.15 -18.61 1.06
CA LEU A 63 13.84 -17.92 2.30
C LEU A 63 14.30 -16.46 2.16
N THR A 64 13.39 -15.53 2.30
CA THR A 64 13.66 -14.09 2.22
C THR A 64 13.53 -13.47 3.59
N VAL A 65 14.42 -12.52 3.88
CA VAL A 65 14.38 -11.67 5.07
C VAL A 65 14.33 -10.23 4.62
N SER A 66 13.33 -9.50 5.12
CA SER A 66 13.04 -8.14 4.70
C SER A 66 13.08 -7.12 5.84
N ARG A 67 13.22 -5.85 5.46
CA ARG A 67 13.33 -4.71 6.38
C ARG A 67 12.12 -4.51 7.31
N PRO A 68 10.86 -4.83 6.92
CA PRO A 68 9.73 -4.84 7.86
C PRO A 68 9.73 -6.03 8.84
N ASN A 69 10.89 -6.65 9.09
CA ASN A 69 11.08 -7.82 9.93
C ASN A 69 10.21 -9.02 9.52
N VAL A 70 10.05 -9.20 8.20
CA VAL A 70 9.31 -10.34 7.63
C VAL A 70 10.30 -11.41 7.19
N ILE A 71 9.97 -12.64 7.55
CA ILE A 71 10.62 -13.84 7.07
C ILE A 71 9.59 -14.61 6.25
N ALA A 72 9.92 -14.92 5.00
CA ALA A 72 9.00 -15.60 4.12
C ALA A 72 9.68 -16.68 3.29
N LEU A 73 8.99 -17.80 3.12
CA LEU A 73 9.40 -18.85 2.21
C LEU A 73 8.65 -18.71 0.88
N VAL A 74 9.37 -18.45 -0.20
CA VAL A 74 8.82 -18.22 -1.54
C VAL A 74 9.17 -19.39 -2.45
N SER A 75 8.16 -20.03 -3.04
CA SER A 75 8.38 -21.14 -3.97
C SER A 75 9.08 -20.68 -5.26
N TRP A 76 10.15 -21.36 -5.66
CA TRP A 76 10.88 -21.06 -6.90
C TRP A 76 10.02 -21.18 -8.16
N SER A 77 9.07 -22.13 -8.19
CA SER A 77 8.31 -22.45 -9.41
C SER A 77 7.04 -21.62 -9.57
N THR A 78 6.45 -21.15 -8.48
CA THR A 78 5.13 -20.50 -8.51
C THR A 78 5.13 -19.07 -8.01
N GLY A 79 6.17 -18.64 -7.28
CA GLY A 79 6.18 -17.35 -6.59
C GLY A 79 5.14 -17.24 -5.47
N LYS A 80 4.46 -18.34 -5.11
CA LYS A 80 3.53 -18.36 -4.00
C LYS A 80 4.29 -18.38 -2.68
N LEU A 81 3.74 -17.68 -1.68
CA LEU A 81 4.19 -17.75 -0.30
C LEU A 81 3.83 -19.15 0.24
N GLY A 82 4.84 -19.89 0.70
CA GLY A 82 4.64 -21.13 1.45
C GLY A 82 4.18 -20.81 2.87
N TRP A 83 4.95 -19.96 3.54
CA TRP A 83 4.59 -19.36 4.83
C TRP A 83 5.26 -17.98 4.96
N ARG A 84 4.71 -17.16 5.84
CA ARG A 84 5.21 -15.83 6.18
C ARG A 84 5.10 -15.61 7.68
N LYS A 85 6.15 -15.12 8.31
CA LYS A 85 6.16 -14.67 9.70
C LYS A 85 6.63 -13.23 9.77
N VAL A 86 5.89 -12.42 10.51
CA VAL A 86 6.24 -11.03 10.81
C VAL A 86 6.63 -10.99 12.28
N LEU A 87 7.85 -10.56 12.57
CA LEU A 87 8.34 -10.48 13.95
C LEU A 87 7.99 -9.12 14.53
N GLU A 88 7.07 -9.11 15.49
CA GLU A 88 6.64 -7.90 16.17
C GLU A 88 7.62 -7.53 17.30
N ASN A 89 7.94 -6.24 17.41
CA ASN A 89 8.86 -5.68 18.42
C ASN A 89 10.29 -6.25 18.39
N ARG A 90 10.71 -6.84 17.27
CA ARG A 90 12.08 -7.29 17.05
C ARG A 90 12.61 -6.78 15.71
N THR A 91 13.84 -6.28 15.69
CA THR A 91 14.58 -5.98 14.47
C THR A 91 15.42 -7.19 14.07
N ILE A 92 15.43 -7.54 12.78
CA ILE A 92 16.28 -8.62 12.28
C ILE A 92 17.63 -8.03 11.87
N LEU A 93 18.71 -8.54 12.46
CA LEU A 93 20.08 -8.08 12.22
C LEU A 93 20.79 -8.89 11.11
N ASP A 94 20.64 -10.22 11.16
CA ASP A 94 21.19 -11.13 10.16
C ASP A 94 20.45 -12.48 10.18
N ALA A 95 20.61 -13.25 9.11
CA ALA A 95 20.08 -14.60 8.98
C ALA A 95 21.04 -15.50 8.20
N THR A 96 21.10 -16.77 8.60
CA THR A 96 21.91 -17.81 7.96
C THR A 96 21.18 -19.16 7.92
N LEU A 97 21.62 -20.07 7.05
CA LEU A 97 21.09 -21.44 6.97
C LEU A 97 21.94 -22.41 7.78
N ASP A 98 21.29 -23.44 8.31
CA ASP A 98 21.98 -24.59 8.90
C ASP A 98 22.43 -25.57 7.79
N ASP A 99 23.73 -25.84 7.71
CA ASP A 99 24.40 -26.49 6.56
C ASP A 99 23.90 -27.92 6.30
N ASP A 100 23.45 -28.64 7.33
CA ASP A 100 23.31 -30.09 7.25
C ASP A 100 22.01 -30.59 6.55
N LYS A 101 21.40 -29.74 5.69
CA LYS A 101 20.36 -29.98 4.64
C LYS A 101 19.51 -28.74 4.35
N ALA A 102 19.85 -27.55 4.87
CA ALA A 102 19.00 -26.34 4.80
C ALA A 102 17.57 -26.59 5.32
N LYS A 103 17.46 -27.41 6.38
CA LYS A 103 16.18 -27.73 7.05
C LYS A 103 15.82 -26.71 8.13
N ALA A 104 16.81 -25.97 8.63
CA ALA A 104 16.63 -24.93 9.61
C ALA A 104 17.39 -23.66 9.19
N PHE A 105 16.96 -22.53 9.72
CA PHE A 105 17.64 -21.25 9.57
C PHE A 105 17.76 -20.57 10.92
N ILE A 106 18.82 -19.79 11.08
CA ILE A 106 19.15 -19.11 12.32
C ILE A 106 19.12 -17.61 12.10
N LEU A 107 18.54 -16.92 13.07
CA LEU A 107 18.18 -15.51 13.03
C LEU A 107 18.76 -14.80 14.25
N ALA A 108 19.39 -13.65 14.03
CA ALA A 108 19.81 -12.74 15.08
C ALA A 108 18.85 -11.55 15.13
N THR A 109 18.27 -11.31 16.30
CA THR A 109 17.28 -10.25 16.52
C THR A 109 17.55 -9.43 17.77
N GLU A 110 17.14 -8.17 17.74
CA GLU A 110 17.18 -7.28 18.90
C GLU A 110 15.77 -6.71 19.18
N PRO A 111 15.45 -6.30 20.41
CA PRO A 111 14.21 -5.62 20.72
C PRO A 111 14.11 -4.26 20.01
N THR A 112 12.96 -3.95 19.41
CA THR A 112 12.74 -2.66 18.70
C THR A 112 12.61 -1.47 19.64
N ALA A 113 12.02 -1.67 20.82
CA ALA A 113 12.06 -0.67 21.89
C ALA A 113 13.37 -0.84 22.64
N ALA A 114 14.02 0.27 23.02
CA ALA A 114 15.31 0.34 23.72
C ALA A 114 15.29 -0.29 25.13
N ALA A 115 14.89 -1.56 25.23
CA ALA A 115 15.26 -2.42 26.32
C ALA A 115 16.75 -2.72 26.11
N GLU A 116 17.58 -1.99 26.85
CA GLU A 116 19.03 -2.05 26.79
C GLU A 116 19.51 -3.51 26.77
N GLY A 117 20.11 -3.87 25.64
CA GLY A 117 21.20 -4.82 25.59
C GLY A 117 20.89 -6.32 25.65
N VAL A 118 19.89 -6.79 24.89
CA VAL A 118 19.64 -8.23 24.73
C VAL A 118 19.63 -8.62 23.26
N LEU A 119 20.62 -9.39 22.82
CA LEU A 119 20.63 -10.05 21.52
C LEU A 119 19.94 -11.41 21.64
N THR A 120 19.00 -11.69 20.74
CA THR A 120 18.27 -12.96 20.70
C THR A 120 18.62 -13.72 19.43
N VAL A 121 19.23 -14.91 19.60
CA VAL A 121 19.54 -15.84 18.51
C VAL A 121 18.48 -16.94 18.52
N SER A 122 17.80 -17.13 17.39
CA SER A 122 16.71 -18.10 17.28
C SER A 122 16.91 -19.01 16.08
N CYS A 123 16.60 -20.29 16.23
CA CYS A 123 16.59 -21.26 15.14
C CYS A 123 15.15 -21.64 14.81
N PHE A 124 14.85 -21.67 13.52
CA PHE A 124 13.53 -21.95 12.98
C PHE A 124 13.59 -23.03 11.91
N GLU A 125 12.51 -23.77 11.74
CA GLU A 125 12.37 -24.72 10.64
C GLU A 125 12.25 -23.98 9.29
N ALA A 126 13.08 -24.31 8.30
CA ALA A 126 13.09 -23.65 6.99
C ALA A 126 12.06 -24.22 6.00
N THR A 127 11.53 -25.43 6.26
CA THR A 127 10.77 -26.20 5.26
C THR A 127 9.25 -26.02 5.30
N ALA A 128 8.55 -26.57 6.30
CA ALA A 128 7.09 -26.69 6.22
C ALA A 128 6.34 -25.58 6.97
N SER A 129 6.78 -25.22 8.17
CA SER A 129 5.98 -24.46 9.13
C SER A 129 6.57 -23.11 9.55
N GLY A 130 7.90 -22.95 9.42
CA GLY A 130 8.60 -21.82 10.04
C GLY A 130 8.65 -21.90 11.56
N GLU A 131 8.35 -23.04 12.19
CA GLU A 131 8.28 -23.19 13.66
C GLU A 131 9.60 -22.87 14.35
N LEU A 132 9.51 -22.35 15.57
CA LEU A 132 10.66 -22.08 16.42
C LEU A 132 11.19 -23.40 16.99
N VAL A 133 12.44 -23.72 16.70
CA VAL A 133 13.13 -24.92 17.24
C VAL A 133 13.73 -24.59 18.61
N TRP A 134 14.49 -23.49 18.70
CA TRP A 134 15.07 -23.01 19.94
C TRP A 134 15.32 -21.49 19.88
N GLU A 135 15.35 -20.85 21.04
CA GLU A 135 15.70 -19.44 21.21
C GLU A 135 16.72 -19.31 22.34
N LYS A 136 17.77 -18.51 22.12
CA LYS A 136 18.79 -18.17 23.11
C LYS A 136 18.95 -16.66 23.21
N ARG A 137 18.90 -16.15 24.44
CA ARG A 137 19.18 -14.73 24.75
C ARG A 137 20.62 -14.57 25.22
N ILE A 138 21.30 -13.56 24.70
CA ILE A 138 22.67 -13.17 25.00
C ILE A 138 22.62 -11.71 25.48
N SER A 139 23.11 -11.45 26.69
CA SER A 139 23.27 -10.08 27.20
C SER A 139 24.38 -9.37 26.41
N SER A 140 24.11 -8.17 25.90
CA SER A 140 25.01 -7.44 25.01
C SER A 140 24.80 -5.93 25.09
N ASP A 141 25.80 -5.08 25.31
CA ASP A 141 25.62 -3.61 25.44
C ASP A 141 25.39 -2.86 24.11
N GLY A 142 25.05 -3.59 23.04
CA GLY A 142 24.80 -3.06 21.70
C GLY A 142 25.12 -4.11 20.62
N ALA A 143 24.29 -4.22 19.59
CA ALA A 143 24.37 -5.35 18.65
C ALA A 143 24.99 -4.98 17.30
N THR A 144 25.94 -5.81 16.86
CA THR A 144 26.33 -5.94 15.44
C THR A 144 25.66 -7.18 14.81
N GLY A 145 25.37 -8.21 15.64
CA GLY A 145 24.40 -9.27 15.39
C GLY A 145 24.68 -10.17 14.18
N LYS A 146 25.93 -10.15 13.67
CA LYS A 146 26.33 -10.92 12.48
C LYS A 146 26.48 -12.40 12.80
N LEU A 147 25.99 -13.24 11.89
CA LEU A 147 25.95 -14.69 12.05
C LEU A 147 26.90 -15.40 11.08
N ALA A 148 27.53 -16.46 11.54
CA ALA A 148 28.27 -17.42 10.71
C ALA A 148 28.03 -18.85 11.21
N VAL A 149 27.88 -19.81 10.30
CA VAL A 149 27.77 -21.24 10.64
C VAL A 149 29.11 -21.91 10.37
N VAL A 150 29.65 -22.60 11.37
CA VAL A 150 30.95 -23.27 11.31
C VAL A 150 30.72 -24.78 11.47
N ASP A 151 31.24 -25.55 10.51
CA ASP A 151 31.21 -27.03 10.50
C ASP A 151 29.79 -27.64 10.56
N GLY A 152 28.77 -26.87 10.15
CA GLY A 152 27.36 -27.28 10.13
C GLY A 152 26.74 -27.67 11.48
N ASN A 153 27.45 -27.49 12.60
CA ASN A 153 26.98 -27.86 13.93
C ASN A 153 27.13 -26.74 14.96
N GLN A 154 27.90 -25.69 14.64
CA GLN A 154 28.11 -24.52 15.49
C GLN A 154 27.71 -23.25 14.76
N VAL A 155 27.08 -22.32 15.47
CA VAL A 155 26.77 -20.99 14.98
C VAL A 155 27.47 -19.96 15.84
N VAL A 156 28.32 -19.17 15.20
CA VAL A 156 29.09 -18.10 15.82
C VAL A 156 28.36 -16.78 15.60
N VAL A 157 28.18 -16.03 16.69
CA VAL A 157 27.47 -14.75 16.71
C VAL A 157 28.38 -13.67 17.27
N ALA A 158 28.56 -12.60 16.50
CA ALA A 158 29.25 -11.40 16.96
C ALA A 158 28.30 -10.44 17.66
N HIS A 159 28.71 -9.98 18.85
CA HIS A 159 27.94 -9.12 19.73
C HIS A 159 28.87 -8.22 20.56
N SER A 160 28.38 -7.11 21.12
CA SER A 160 29.14 -6.32 22.09
C SER A 160 28.99 -6.92 23.49
N ALA A 161 30.07 -7.15 24.21
CA ALA A 161 30.04 -7.59 25.61
C ALA A 161 29.65 -6.44 26.56
N GLN A 162 29.27 -6.78 27.80
CA GLN A 162 28.94 -5.82 28.89
C GLN A 162 30.10 -4.89 29.30
N SER A 163 31.28 -5.07 28.73
CA SER A 163 32.45 -4.22 28.91
C SER A 163 32.66 -3.20 27.78
N GLY A 164 31.74 -3.17 26.80
CA GLY A 164 31.88 -2.39 25.56
C GLY A 164 32.87 -2.98 24.55
N ALA A 165 33.42 -4.17 24.81
CA ALA A 165 34.34 -4.87 23.89
C ALA A 165 33.57 -5.81 22.95
N SER A 166 34.01 -5.96 21.70
CA SER A 166 33.44 -6.97 20.79
C SER A 166 33.68 -8.39 21.33
N ALA A 167 32.68 -9.26 21.26
CA ALA A 167 32.73 -10.65 21.68
C ALA A 167 32.13 -11.58 20.62
N LEU A 168 32.63 -12.81 20.60
CA LEU A 168 32.12 -13.90 19.77
C LEU A 168 31.56 -14.97 20.69
N SER A 169 30.32 -15.39 20.45
CA SER A 169 29.70 -16.51 21.16
C SER A 169 29.35 -17.59 20.14
N ALA A 170 29.82 -18.81 20.38
CA ALA A 170 29.38 -19.97 19.62
C ALA A 170 28.26 -20.71 20.36
N LEU A 171 27.23 -21.06 19.60
CA LEU A 171 26.07 -21.83 20.03
C LEU A 171 26.00 -23.12 19.21
N SER A 172 25.49 -24.20 19.78
CA SER A 172 25.12 -25.38 19.01
C SER A 172 23.97 -25.04 18.03
N ALA A 173 24.14 -25.35 16.75
CA ALA A 173 23.14 -25.05 15.72
C ALA A 173 21.81 -25.80 15.93
N SER A 174 21.87 -27.01 16.51
CA SER A 174 20.70 -27.88 16.71
C SER A 174 19.92 -27.58 18.01
N LYS A 175 20.61 -27.13 19.08
CA LYS A 175 20.00 -26.96 20.42
C LYS A 175 20.09 -25.55 21.00
N GLY A 176 20.94 -24.68 20.44
CA GLY A 176 21.18 -23.34 20.99
C GLY A 176 21.97 -23.32 22.30
N GLU A 177 22.58 -24.45 22.69
CA GLU A 177 23.42 -24.55 23.88
C GLU A 177 24.73 -23.76 23.66
N PRO A 178 25.17 -22.93 24.62
CA PRO A 178 26.42 -22.18 24.49
C PRO A 178 27.62 -23.13 24.55
N LEU A 179 28.48 -23.05 23.53
CA LEU A 179 29.70 -23.86 23.43
C LEU A 179 30.90 -23.12 24.02
N TRP A 180 31.10 -21.89 23.57
CA TRP A 180 32.18 -21.02 24.04
C TRP A 180 31.83 -19.54 23.79
N THR A 181 32.43 -18.66 24.58
CA THR A 181 32.36 -17.21 24.37
C THR A 181 33.75 -16.63 24.56
N GLU A 182 34.23 -15.89 23.56
CA GLU A 182 35.52 -15.21 23.61
C GLU A 182 35.34 -13.71 23.47
N THR A 183 35.83 -12.95 24.44
CA THR A 183 35.94 -11.49 24.35
C THR A 183 37.18 -11.11 23.55
N VAL A 184 37.01 -10.29 22.50
CA VAL A 184 38.10 -9.78 21.65
C VAL A 184 38.84 -8.63 22.36
N ALA A 185 39.16 -8.78 23.65
CA ALA A 185 39.60 -7.70 24.54
C ALA A 185 41.10 -7.73 24.92
N ALA A 186 41.93 -8.56 24.28
CA ALA A 186 43.34 -8.71 24.68
C ALA A 186 44.38 -8.27 23.63
N LEU A 187 44.00 -7.44 22.66
CA LEU A 187 44.81 -7.24 21.45
C LEU A 187 44.90 -5.76 21.09
N SER A 188 46.06 -5.16 21.36
CA SER A 188 46.43 -3.76 21.15
C SER A 188 45.69 -3.02 20.02
N GLY A 189 44.71 -2.20 20.38
CA GLY A 189 43.95 -1.32 19.48
C GLY A 189 42.44 -1.57 19.57
N LYS A 190 41.63 -0.51 19.76
CA LYS A 190 40.17 -0.59 19.77
C LYS A 190 39.68 -1.20 18.43
N PHE A 191 39.25 -2.45 18.47
CA PHE A 191 38.73 -3.22 17.34
C PHE A 191 37.22 -3.39 17.52
N GLU A 192 36.43 -3.00 16.53
CA GLU A 192 34.96 -3.06 16.57
C GLU A 192 34.46 -3.84 15.34
N ILE A 193 33.67 -4.90 15.55
CA ILE A 193 33.21 -5.79 14.46
C ILE A 193 31.98 -5.18 13.79
N THR A 194 32.16 -4.44 12.69
CA THR A 194 31.07 -3.64 12.09
C THR A 194 30.40 -4.24 10.86
N GLU A 195 31.09 -5.02 10.01
CA GLU A 195 30.57 -5.32 8.65
C GLU A 195 30.25 -6.78 8.34
N THR A 196 31.17 -7.72 8.53
CA THR A 196 30.99 -9.11 8.01
C THR A 196 31.77 -10.15 8.82
N LEU A 197 31.11 -11.29 9.11
CA LEU A 197 31.75 -12.55 9.48
C LEU A 197 31.73 -13.45 8.25
N SER A 198 32.90 -13.94 7.84
CA SER A 198 33.01 -14.96 6.79
C SER A 198 33.85 -16.13 7.28
N VAL A 199 33.35 -17.34 7.05
CA VAL A 199 34.03 -18.59 7.40
C VAL A 199 35.08 -18.89 6.33
N ILE A 200 36.32 -19.13 6.73
CA ILE A 200 37.45 -19.39 5.83
C ILE A 200 37.62 -20.90 5.60
N ASP A 201 37.46 -21.69 6.67
CA ASP A 201 37.51 -23.16 6.67
C ASP A 201 36.67 -23.73 7.84
N THR A 202 36.73 -25.05 8.09
CA THR A 202 36.05 -25.70 9.23
C THR A 202 36.48 -25.17 10.62
N LYS A 203 37.50 -24.31 10.72
CA LYS A 203 38.20 -23.94 11.97
C LYS A 203 38.55 -22.45 12.10
N GLY A 204 38.31 -21.62 11.10
CA GLY A 204 38.88 -20.28 10.98
C GLY A 204 37.83 -19.28 10.51
N LEU A 205 37.73 -18.17 11.23
CA LEU A 205 36.74 -17.13 10.99
C LEU A 205 37.46 -15.81 10.66
N LEU A 206 37.16 -15.24 9.48
CA LEU A 206 37.67 -13.93 9.07
C LEU A 206 36.77 -12.84 9.64
N ILE A 207 37.37 -11.90 10.37
CA ILE A 207 36.67 -10.73 10.90
C ILE A 207 37.17 -9.50 10.17
N ARG A 208 36.24 -8.76 9.53
CA ARG A 208 36.53 -7.48 8.87
C ARG A 208 36.02 -6.32 9.73
N SER A 209 36.92 -5.39 10.04
CA SER A 209 36.63 -4.12 10.74
C SER A 209 36.86 -2.94 9.80
N THR A 210 35.90 -2.02 9.69
CA THR A 210 36.10 -0.72 9.03
C THR A 210 36.85 0.23 9.95
N ALA A 211 37.89 0.87 9.43
CA ALA A 211 38.56 1.93 10.17
C ALA A 211 37.66 3.17 10.27
N GLN A 212 37.54 3.76 11.46
CA GLN A 212 36.74 4.97 11.73
C GLN A 212 37.26 6.26 11.03
N SER A 213 38.17 6.16 10.05
CA SER A 213 38.71 7.31 9.31
C SER A 213 39.18 6.85 7.91
N PRO A 214 38.92 7.64 6.84
CA PRO A 214 39.32 7.30 5.46
C PRO A 214 40.83 7.15 5.24
N GLU A 215 41.67 7.55 6.21
CA GLU A 215 43.12 7.41 6.17
C GLU A 215 43.67 6.16 6.88
N LYS A 216 42.83 5.42 7.63
CA LYS A 216 43.28 4.22 8.38
C LYS A 216 42.95 2.93 7.63
N LYS A 217 43.93 2.02 7.60
CA LYS A 217 43.83 0.71 6.92
C LYS A 217 42.82 -0.21 7.62
N PRO A 218 41.95 -0.94 6.90
CA PRO A 218 41.14 -2.01 7.48
C PRO A 218 42.07 -3.14 7.97
N SER A 219 41.82 -3.64 9.17
CA SER A 219 42.61 -4.69 9.80
C SER A 219 41.81 -5.99 9.86
N PHE A 220 42.44 -7.09 9.42
CA PHE A 220 41.86 -8.43 9.39
C PHE A 220 42.55 -9.30 10.43
N ARG A 221 41.78 -10.19 11.07
CA ARG A 221 42.33 -11.15 12.03
C ARG A 221 41.60 -12.47 11.94
N GLU A 222 42.37 -13.55 11.96
CA GLU A 222 41.89 -14.93 12.05
C GLU A 222 41.71 -15.32 13.52
N VAL A 223 40.56 -15.91 13.84
CA VAL A 223 40.28 -16.49 15.16
C VAL A 223 40.14 -18.01 14.98
N ASN A 224 41.00 -18.77 15.66
CA ASN A 224 41.03 -20.23 15.61
C ASN A 224 39.91 -20.80 16.49
N VAL A 225 38.93 -21.45 15.87
CA VAL A 225 37.78 -22.08 16.51
C VAL A 225 38.08 -23.57 16.75
N GLY A 226 38.91 -23.87 17.75
CA GLY A 226 39.00 -25.20 18.38
C GLY A 226 39.69 -26.35 17.62
N SER A 227 40.13 -27.35 18.39
CA SER A 227 41.07 -28.40 18.00
C SER A 227 40.42 -29.66 17.37
N ALA A 228 40.66 -29.88 16.08
CA ALA A 228 40.62 -31.21 15.44
C ALA A 228 41.70 -31.27 14.35
N LYS A 229 42.30 -32.43 14.09
CA LYS A 229 43.31 -32.66 13.04
C LYS A 229 42.63 -33.08 11.73
N GLU A 230 43.03 -32.46 10.59
CA GLU A 230 42.96 -32.85 9.14
C GLU A 230 41.69 -33.57 8.61
N SER A 231 41.12 -33.37 7.40
CA SER A 231 41.27 -32.53 6.19
C SER A 231 40.04 -32.82 5.28
N VAL A 232 39.49 -31.88 4.49
CA VAL A 232 39.41 -31.80 2.99
C VAL A 232 38.12 -30.98 2.67
N VAL A 233 38.10 -29.83 1.97
CA VAL A 233 38.37 -29.60 0.54
C VAL A 233 39.27 -28.37 0.34
N ARG A 234 40.37 -28.57 -0.39
CA ARG A 234 41.36 -27.57 -0.80
C ARG A 234 40.98 -26.89 -2.11
N LEU A 235 41.26 -25.58 -2.20
CA LEU A 235 42.27 -24.93 -3.08
C LEU A 235 42.03 -23.40 -2.97
N ALA A 236 42.92 -22.55 -2.47
CA ALA A 236 44.34 -22.67 -2.17
C ALA A 236 44.70 -21.70 -1.04
N ASP A 237 45.17 -22.24 0.07
CA ASP A 237 46.02 -21.77 1.18
C ASP A 237 46.38 -20.28 1.36
N TYR A 238 45.61 -19.30 0.86
CA TYR A 238 46.00 -17.88 0.82
C TYR A 238 44.84 -16.87 1.02
N SER A 239 45.08 -15.84 1.83
CA SER A 239 44.22 -14.67 2.06
C SER A 239 44.82 -13.44 1.35
N LEU A 240 44.05 -12.70 0.55
CA LEU A 240 44.54 -11.48 -0.11
C LEU A 240 44.38 -10.24 0.75
N LEU A 241 45.46 -9.46 0.86
CA LEU A 241 45.47 -8.13 1.45
C LEU A 241 45.85 -7.12 0.37
N LEU A 242 45.04 -6.07 0.24
CA LEU A 242 45.14 -5.10 -0.84
C LEU A 242 45.45 -3.73 -0.25
N ASP A 243 46.63 -3.21 -0.55
CA ASP A 243 47.06 -1.85 -0.20
C ASP A 243 46.75 -0.88 -1.36
N SER A 244 46.72 0.42 -1.10
CA SER A 244 46.53 1.46 -2.14
C SER A 244 47.59 1.45 -3.24
N SER A 245 48.70 0.72 -3.05
CA SER A 245 49.87 0.64 -3.92
C SER A 245 50.33 -0.78 -4.28
N SER A 246 49.81 -1.85 -3.65
CA SER A 246 50.26 -3.24 -3.93
C SER A 246 49.21 -4.31 -3.57
N VAL A 247 49.26 -5.45 -4.27
CA VAL A 247 48.43 -6.66 -4.00
C VAL A 247 49.34 -7.68 -3.32
N SER A 248 49.08 -8.07 -2.07
CA SER A 248 49.86 -9.08 -1.34
C SER A 248 48.96 -10.27 -0.99
N ALA A 249 49.37 -11.50 -1.32
CA ALA A 249 48.73 -12.70 -0.79
C ALA A 249 49.47 -13.15 0.47
N TYR A 250 48.76 -13.66 1.45
CA TYR A 250 49.31 -14.23 2.67
C TYR A 250 48.88 -15.68 2.76
N SER A 251 49.76 -16.60 3.13
CA SER A 251 49.31 -17.98 3.33
C SER A 251 48.37 -18.08 4.53
N SER A 252 47.19 -18.66 4.36
CA SER A 252 46.24 -18.97 5.44
C SER A 252 46.76 -20.05 6.40
N ILE A 253 47.88 -20.70 6.07
CA ILE A 253 48.51 -21.75 6.90
C ILE A 253 49.71 -21.20 7.67
N THR A 254 50.52 -20.32 7.06
CA THR A 254 51.77 -19.83 7.67
C THR A 254 51.76 -18.35 8.07
N GLY A 255 50.78 -17.56 7.60
CA GLY A 255 50.72 -16.12 7.80
C GLY A 255 51.81 -15.32 7.07
N GLU A 256 52.63 -15.97 6.24
CA GLU A 256 53.72 -15.32 5.50
C GLU A 256 53.23 -14.74 4.17
N ALA A 257 53.83 -13.61 3.76
CA ALA A 257 53.53 -12.96 2.50
C ALA A 257 54.09 -13.77 1.33
N VAL A 258 53.23 -14.05 0.36
CA VAL A 258 53.49 -14.86 -0.82
C VAL A 258 53.51 -13.95 -2.04
N ALA A 259 54.59 -14.02 -2.82
CA ALA A 259 54.74 -13.23 -4.03
C ALA A 259 53.75 -13.71 -5.10
N LEU A 260 52.84 -12.82 -5.50
CA LEU A 260 51.90 -13.06 -6.59
C LEU A 260 52.59 -12.82 -7.94
N SER A 261 52.31 -13.66 -8.94
CA SER A 261 52.74 -13.45 -10.33
C SER A 261 51.54 -13.06 -11.21
N GLY A 262 51.71 -12.17 -12.19
CA GLY A 262 50.62 -11.76 -13.10
C GLY A 262 50.37 -10.26 -13.18
N ASP A 263 49.21 -9.87 -13.71
CA ASP A 263 48.87 -8.48 -14.05
C ASP A 263 48.43 -7.66 -12.82
N GLN A 264 49.40 -7.29 -11.97
CA GLN A 264 49.13 -6.57 -10.71
C GLN A 264 48.81 -5.08 -10.91
N LYS A 265 49.23 -4.49 -12.05
CA LYS A 265 49.01 -3.06 -12.34
C LYS A 265 47.54 -2.71 -12.53
N THR A 266 46.73 -3.65 -13.02
CA THR A 266 45.30 -3.44 -13.26
C THR A 266 44.46 -3.50 -11.97
N LEU A 267 45.04 -3.88 -10.84
CA LEU A 267 44.35 -4.05 -9.54
C LEU A 267 44.72 -2.98 -8.51
N ALA A 268 45.90 -2.37 -8.61
CA ALA A 268 46.37 -1.35 -7.69
C ALA A 268 45.42 -0.12 -7.68
N GLY A 269 44.93 0.27 -6.49
CA GLY A 269 44.08 1.44 -6.29
C GLY A 269 42.60 1.30 -6.69
N LYS A 270 42.12 0.09 -7.01
CA LYS A 270 40.70 -0.20 -7.34
C LYS A 270 39.93 -0.76 -6.15
N ALA A 271 38.62 -0.50 -6.10
CA ALA A 271 37.74 -1.10 -5.11
C ALA A 271 37.45 -2.56 -5.52
N LEU A 272 37.65 -3.50 -4.58
CA LEU A 272 37.51 -4.93 -4.83
C LEU A 272 36.32 -5.50 -4.04
N VAL A 273 35.43 -6.21 -4.73
CA VAL A 273 34.28 -6.90 -4.15
C VAL A 273 34.54 -8.41 -4.20
N PRO A 274 34.71 -9.10 -3.05
CA PRO A 274 34.92 -10.54 -3.02
C PRO A 274 33.64 -11.30 -3.42
N LEU A 275 33.80 -12.41 -4.13
CA LEU A 275 32.71 -13.33 -4.47
C LEU A 275 32.59 -14.39 -3.35
N PRO A 276 31.38 -14.61 -2.77
CA PRO A 276 31.17 -15.66 -1.77
C PRO A 276 31.58 -17.04 -2.28
N ASP A 277 32.20 -17.84 -1.43
CA ASP A 277 32.60 -19.23 -1.69
C ASP A 277 33.58 -19.44 -2.87
N THR A 278 34.35 -18.40 -3.25
CA THR A 278 35.29 -18.47 -4.39
C THR A 278 36.58 -17.67 -4.18
N ASN A 279 37.63 -18.01 -4.93
CA ASN A 279 38.92 -17.28 -4.95
C ASN A 279 38.94 -16.07 -5.90
N CYS A 280 37.78 -15.47 -6.20
CA CYS A 280 37.62 -14.41 -7.20
C CYS A 280 37.08 -13.10 -6.60
N PHE A 281 37.43 -11.98 -7.21
CA PHE A 281 37.01 -10.64 -6.80
C PHE A 281 36.78 -9.74 -8.02
N ILE A 282 35.79 -8.86 -7.91
CA ILE A 282 35.46 -7.88 -8.95
C ILE A 282 36.19 -6.57 -8.63
N ALA A 283 37.02 -6.13 -9.56
CA ALA A 283 37.72 -4.85 -9.51
C ALA A 283 36.95 -3.77 -10.27
N SER A 284 36.43 -2.79 -9.54
CA SER A 284 35.68 -1.66 -10.09
C SER A 284 36.59 -0.45 -10.34
N THR A 285 36.49 0.16 -11.52
CA THR A 285 37.14 1.45 -11.84
C THR A 285 36.38 2.61 -11.19
N LYS A 286 37.10 3.59 -10.64
CA LYS A 286 36.50 4.81 -10.04
C LYS A 286 35.53 5.49 -11.01
N ALA A 287 34.48 6.10 -10.45
CA ALA A 287 33.37 6.73 -11.19
C ALA A 287 33.78 7.84 -12.18
N ALA A 288 35.00 8.41 -12.05
CA ALA A 288 35.53 9.49 -12.89
C ALA A 288 36.16 9.01 -14.22
N ASP A 289 36.34 7.70 -14.42
CA ASP A 289 36.96 7.17 -15.63
C ASP A 289 35.94 7.02 -16.77
N LYS A 290 36.16 7.72 -17.89
CA LYS A 290 35.28 7.67 -19.08
C LYS A 290 35.19 6.28 -19.73
N ASN A 291 36.08 5.36 -19.35
CA ASN A 291 36.12 3.97 -19.80
C ASN A 291 35.83 3.01 -18.64
N ARG A 292 34.63 3.08 -18.02
CA ARG A 292 34.19 2.14 -16.97
C ARG A 292 34.39 0.68 -17.42
N GLN A 293 35.50 0.06 -17.05
CA GLN A 293 35.80 -1.34 -17.32
C GLN A 293 35.93 -2.05 -15.98
N SER A 294 34.93 -2.86 -15.65
CA SER A 294 35.06 -3.77 -14.53
C SER A 294 36.00 -4.89 -14.93
N SER A 295 36.84 -5.34 -13.99
CA SER A 295 37.71 -6.49 -14.24
C SER A 295 37.49 -7.57 -13.20
N LEU A 296 37.25 -8.81 -13.61
CA LEU A 296 37.26 -9.94 -12.69
C LEU A 296 38.72 -10.35 -12.47
N ALA A 297 39.14 -10.50 -11.23
CA ALA A 297 40.41 -11.10 -10.89
C ALA A 297 40.20 -12.37 -10.07
N CYS A 298 40.87 -13.47 -10.46
CA CYS A 298 40.82 -14.73 -9.74
C CYS A 298 42.23 -15.17 -9.35
N LEU A 299 42.37 -15.70 -8.14
CA LEU A 299 43.57 -16.38 -7.68
C LEU A 299 43.54 -17.84 -8.10
N THR A 300 44.63 -18.27 -8.72
CA THR A 300 44.86 -19.65 -9.11
C THR A 300 45.76 -20.34 -8.09
N GLY A 301 45.69 -21.67 -7.99
CA GLY A 301 46.53 -22.48 -7.09
C GLY A 301 48.04 -22.36 -7.33
N GLU A 302 48.48 -21.67 -8.40
CA GLU A 302 49.88 -21.40 -8.73
C GLU A 302 50.34 -19.98 -8.35
N ASN A 303 49.67 -19.29 -7.41
CA ASN A 303 49.96 -17.90 -7.02
C ASN A 303 49.91 -16.89 -8.18
N LYS A 304 49.10 -17.19 -9.20
CA LYS A 304 48.92 -16.34 -10.40
C LYS A 304 47.57 -15.65 -10.38
N VAL A 305 47.56 -14.34 -10.60
CA VAL A 305 46.33 -13.52 -10.72
C VAL A 305 45.98 -13.35 -12.20
N VAL A 306 44.77 -13.75 -12.57
CA VAL A 306 44.23 -13.57 -13.93
C VAL A 306 43.16 -12.50 -13.91
N THR A 307 43.34 -11.44 -14.71
CA THR A 307 42.38 -10.35 -14.89
C THR A 307 41.62 -10.51 -16.20
N LEU A 308 40.29 -10.35 -16.14
CA LEU A 308 39.42 -10.37 -17.31
C LEU A 308 38.74 -9.02 -17.44
N HIS A 309 38.80 -8.40 -18.62
CA HIS A 309 38.16 -7.12 -18.89
C HIS A 309 36.77 -7.32 -19.51
N THR A 310 35.81 -6.53 -19.06
CA THR A 310 34.49 -6.47 -19.69
C THR A 310 34.46 -5.58 -20.93
N ALA A 311 33.34 -5.64 -21.67
CA ALA A 311 33.07 -4.69 -22.74
C ALA A 311 33.11 -3.25 -22.19
N LYS A 312 33.37 -2.26 -23.06
CA LYS A 312 33.45 -0.86 -22.65
C LYS A 312 32.13 -0.42 -21.99
N GLY A 313 32.21 -0.01 -20.72
CA GLY A 313 31.10 0.58 -19.97
C GLY A 313 30.30 -0.41 -19.11
N SER A 314 30.47 -1.73 -19.26
CA SER A 314 29.69 -2.72 -18.51
C SER A 314 30.27 -3.02 -17.13
N THR A 315 29.38 -3.37 -16.20
CA THR A 315 29.70 -3.74 -14.82
C THR A 315 29.50 -5.24 -14.60
N LEU A 316 30.40 -5.87 -13.85
CA LEU A 316 30.23 -7.28 -13.45
C LEU A 316 29.40 -7.36 -12.17
N VAL A 317 28.42 -8.25 -12.16
CA VAL A 317 27.56 -8.54 -11.01
C VAL A 317 27.78 -10.00 -10.59
N PRO A 318 28.07 -10.27 -9.31
CA PRO A 318 28.23 -11.62 -8.80
C PRO A 318 26.90 -12.39 -8.85
N VAL A 319 26.93 -13.68 -9.22
CA VAL A 319 25.74 -14.56 -9.23
C VAL A 319 25.92 -15.65 -8.18
N GLN A 320 25.02 -15.74 -7.22
CA GLN A 320 25.00 -16.84 -6.25
C GLN A 320 24.44 -18.11 -6.87
N ARG A 321 24.93 -19.28 -6.44
CA ARG A 321 24.43 -20.57 -6.95
C ARG A 321 23.61 -21.29 -5.88
N ALA A 322 22.41 -21.74 -6.24
CA ALA A 322 21.62 -22.57 -5.34
C ALA A 322 22.27 -23.98 -5.22
N PRO A 323 22.26 -24.61 -4.03
CA PRO A 323 22.86 -25.93 -3.83
C PRO A 323 22.21 -26.95 -4.77
N SER A 324 23.00 -27.49 -5.70
CA SER A 324 22.59 -28.52 -6.65
C SER A 324 23.27 -29.85 -6.33
N SER A 325 22.68 -30.97 -6.74
CA SER A 325 23.21 -32.31 -6.47
C SER A 325 24.60 -32.48 -7.09
N GLU A 326 25.61 -32.59 -6.22
CA GLU A 326 26.91 -33.23 -6.40
C GLU A 326 27.44 -33.22 -7.84
N THR A 327 28.25 -32.22 -8.22
CA THR A 327 29.37 -32.32 -9.21
C THR A 327 29.90 -30.95 -9.70
N ASP A 328 29.25 -29.82 -9.42
CA ASP A 328 29.47 -28.56 -10.17
C ASP A 328 30.09 -27.39 -9.37
N GLU A 329 30.73 -27.66 -8.22
CA GLU A 329 31.41 -26.66 -7.34
C GLU A 329 32.59 -25.92 -8.01
N ARG A 330 33.03 -26.36 -9.20
CA ARG A 330 34.21 -25.80 -9.91
C ARG A 330 33.92 -24.55 -10.75
N LYS A 331 32.65 -24.17 -10.90
CA LYS A 331 32.20 -23.12 -11.82
C LYS A 331 31.65 -21.90 -11.07
N THR A 332 32.14 -20.71 -11.41
CA THR A 332 31.64 -19.42 -10.90
C THR A 332 30.80 -18.72 -11.95
N MET A 333 29.67 -18.15 -11.53
CA MET A 333 28.73 -17.48 -12.42
C MET A 333 28.84 -15.97 -12.24
N ILE A 334 28.96 -15.25 -13.35
CA ILE A 334 29.10 -13.80 -13.35
C ILE A 334 28.20 -13.24 -14.42
N ALA A 335 27.48 -12.16 -14.09
CA ALA A 335 26.65 -11.46 -15.04
C ALA A 335 27.29 -10.14 -15.49
N GLU A 336 27.14 -9.82 -16.76
CA GLU A 336 27.53 -8.53 -17.34
C GLU A 336 26.30 -7.63 -17.41
N GLN A 337 26.35 -6.50 -16.71
CA GLN A 337 25.30 -5.49 -16.70
C GLN A 337 25.64 -4.35 -17.66
N SER A 338 24.62 -3.87 -18.37
CA SER A 338 24.71 -2.76 -19.32
C SER A 338 25.17 -1.45 -18.65
N PRO A 339 25.93 -0.58 -19.35
CA PRO A 339 26.42 0.70 -18.80
C PRO A 339 25.35 1.63 -18.24
N ASP A 340 24.12 1.52 -18.73
CA ASP A 340 22.96 2.30 -18.31
C ASP A 340 22.23 1.70 -17.11
N ASN A 341 22.71 0.58 -16.55
CA ASN A 341 22.08 -0.22 -15.50
C ASN A 341 20.66 -0.73 -15.83
N ARG A 342 20.23 -0.68 -17.10
CA ARG A 342 18.87 -1.05 -17.53
C ARG A 342 18.75 -2.46 -18.11
N GLY A 343 19.81 -3.26 -18.05
CA GLY A 343 19.69 -4.67 -18.37
C GLY A 343 20.90 -5.51 -18.01
N LEU A 344 20.64 -6.79 -17.75
CA LEU A 344 21.64 -7.85 -17.73
C LEU A 344 21.83 -8.32 -19.17
N LEU A 345 23.05 -8.29 -19.68
CA LEU A 345 23.40 -8.55 -21.08
C LEU A 345 23.78 -10.00 -21.32
N ALA A 346 24.49 -10.61 -20.37
CA ALA A 346 24.93 -12.00 -20.46
C ALA A 346 25.28 -12.55 -19.08
N ILE A 347 25.00 -13.83 -18.83
CA ILE A 347 25.51 -14.56 -17.67
C ILE A 347 26.51 -15.58 -18.17
N GLN A 348 27.72 -15.54 -17.63
CA GLN A 348 28.82 -16.39 -18.05
C GLN A 348 29.22 -17.30 -16.89
N SER A 349 29.32 -18.59 -17.18
CA SER A 349 29.95 -19.58 -16.33
C SER A 349 31.44 -19.60 -16.61
N TRP A 350 32.22 -19.48 -15.56
CA TRP A 350 33.66 -19.52 -15.59
C TRP A 350 34.17 -20.72 -14.81
N ASP A 351 35.02 -21.54 -15.44
CA ASP A 351 35.77 -22.55 -14.69
C ASP A 351 37.05 -21.92 -14.15
N VAL A 352 37.10 -21.78 -12.82
CA VAL A 352 38.18 -21.07 -12.13
C VAL A 352 39.51 -21.79 -12.29
N LEU A 353 39.50 -23.12 -12.33
CA LEU A 353 40.71 -23.94 -12.44
C LEU A 353 41.15 -24.09 -13.89
N ALA A 354 40.20 -24.27 -14.82
CA ALA A 354 40.50 -24.41 -16.26
C ALA A 354 40.78 -23.07 -16.97
N GLN A 355 40.62 -21.93 -16.29
CA GLN A 355 40.86 -20.58 -16.80
C GLN A 355 40.13 -20.27 -18.11
N LYS A 356 38.93 -20.84 -18.29
CA LYS A 356 38.15 -20.72 -19.52
C LYS A 356 36.69 -20.43 -19.22
N LYS A 357 36.09 -19.65 -20.12
CA LYS A 357 34.63 -19.60 -20.28
C LYS A 357 34.16 -21.01 -20.62
N THR A 358 33.29 -21.56 -19.79
CA THR A 358 32.71 -22.88 -20.03
C THR A 358 31.38 -22.74 -20.75
N ASP A 359 30.48 -21.93 -20.19
CA ASP A 359 29.12 -21.76 -20.72
C ASP A 359 28.77 -20.26 -20.74
N SER A 360 28.21 -19.76 -21.84
CA SER A 360 27.71 -18.38 -21.96
C SER A 360 26.20 -18.38 -22.19
N TYR A 361 25.46 -17.78 -21.29
CA TYR A 361 24.02 -17.56 -21.37
C TYR A 361 23.75 -16.15 -21.90
N GLY A 362 23.31 -16.05 -23.15
CA GLY A 362 22.85 -14.79 -23.73
C GLY A 362 21.42 -14.49 -23.28
N VAL A 363 21.24 -14.06 -22.03
CA VAL A 363 19.92 -13.62 -21.54
C VAL A 363 19.95 -12.11 -21.40
N ALA A 364 19.29 -11.41 -22.32
CA ALA A 364 19.06 -9.97 -22.24
C ALA A 364 17.80 -9.71 -21.41
N ILE A 365 17.96 -9.34 -20.15
CA ILE A 365 16.83 -9.02 -19.26
C ILE A 365 16.79 -7.51 -19.08
N ALA A 366 15.68 -6.90 -19.47
CA ALA A 366 15.41 -5.50 -19.17
C ALA A 366 15.11 -5.34 -17.67
N LEU A 367 15.86 -4.47 -17.02
CA LEU A 367 15.72 -4.18 -15.59
C LEU A 367 15.16 -2.77 -15.41
N ASP A 368 14.20 -2.62 -14.50
CA ASP A 368 13.67 -1.29 -14.13
C ASP A 368 14.63 -0.57 -13.17
N ALA A 369 15.36 -1.33 -12.35
CA ALA A 369 16.37 -0.86 -11.41
C ALA A 369 17.56 -1.84 -11.34
N PRO A 370 18.74 -1.42 -10.86
CA PRO A 370 19.91 -2.30 -10.74
C PRO A 370 19.60 -3.53 -9.86
N PRO A 371 20.19 -4.70 -10.13
CA PRO A 371 19.96 -5.88 -9.30
C PRO A 371 20.64 -5.69 -7.93
N SER A 372 19.89 -5.93 -6.86
CA SER A 372 20.40 -6.04 -5.49
C SER A 372 20.80 -7.49 -5.16
N TYR A 373 20.20 -8.45 -5.87
CA TYR A 373 20.44 -9.87 -5.66
C TYR A 373 20.32 -10.63 -6.97
N LEU A 374 21.17 -11.64 -7.18
CA LEU A 374 21.17 -12.47 -8.37
C LEU A 374 21.60 -13.89 -8.01
N ALA A 375 20.76 -14.87 -8.34
CA ALA A 375 20.99 -16.28 -8.06
C ALA A 375 20.56 -17.21 -9.21
N GLU A 376 21.23 -18.34 -9.35
CA GLU A 376 21.01 -19.32 -10.41
C GLU A 376 20.61 -20.69 -9.83
N LYS A 377 19.59 -21.33 -10.43
CA LYS A 377 19.09 -22.63 -10.01
C LYS A 377 19.12 -23.66 -11.15
N SER A 378 19.82 -24.77 -10.88
CA SER A 378 19.80 -26.03 -11.65
C SER A 378 20.12 -25.88 -13.14
N GLY A 379 20.91 -24.88 -13.50
CA GLY A 379 21.19 -24.53 -14.89
C GLY A 379 19.93 -24.22 -15.67
N LYS A 380 18.88 -23.61 -15.10
CA LYS A 380 17.63 -23.33 -15.87
C LYS A 380 16.91 -22.05 -15.47
N LEU A 381 16.93 -21.69 -14.19
CA LEU A 381 16.18 -20.56 -13.66
C LEU A 381 17.13 -19.53 -13.08
N LEU A 382 16.93 -18.28 -13.47
CA LEU A 382 17.59 -17.13 -12.90
C LEU A 382 16.62 -16.41 -11.97
N VAL A 383 17.06 -16.10 -10.77
CA VAL A 383 16.27 -15.36 -9.79
C VAL A 383 17.00 -14.12 -9.40
N TYR A 384 16.34 -12.99 -9.48
CA TYR A 384 16.94 -11.74 -9.10
C TYR A 384 15.97 -10.87 -8.32
N ALA A 385 16.56 -10.05 -7.47
CA ALA A 385 15.87 -8.95 -6.82
C ALA A 385 16.45 -7.64 -7.36
N GLU A 386 15.59 -6.70 -7.69
CA GLU A 386 15.99 -5.35 -8.04
C GLU A 386 16.11 -4.47 -6.78
N GLN A 387 16.87 -3.38 -6.87
CA GLN A 387 16.89 -2.31 -5.87
C GLN A 387 15.49 -1.69 -5.66
N GLY A 388 14.63 -1.74 -6.67
CA GLY A 388 13.22 -1.36 -6.55
C GLY A 388 12.33 -2.42 -5.89
N HIS A 389 12.91 -3.39 -5.18
CA HIS A 389 12.23 -4.46 -4.44
C HIS A 389 11.30 -5.32 -5.31
N GLN A 390 11.66 -5.51 -6.57
CA GLN A 390 10.96 -6.42 -7.46
C GLN A 390 11.69 -7.76 -7.45
N LEU A 391 10.97 -8.85 -7.20
CA LEU A 391 11.48 -10.22 -7.26
C LEU A 391 11.00 -10.88 -8.55
N ARG A 392 11.94 -11.39 -9.35
CA ARG A 392 11.63 -12.05 -10.62
C ARG A 392 12.35 -13.37 -10.74
N VAL A 393 11.68 -14.33 -11.36
CA VAL A 393 12.25 -15.60 -11.78
C VAL A 393 12.05 -15.76 -13.27
N VAL A 394 13.15 -15.94 -13.97
CA VAL A 394 13.21 -15.96 -15.43
C VAL A 394 13.84 -17.28 -15.88
N GLU A 395 13.28 -17.88 -16.92
CA GLU A 395 13.89 -19.02 -17.60
C GLU A 395 15.11 -18.58 -18.41
N LYS A 396 15.97 -19.55 -18.75
CA LYS A 396 17.14 -19.34 -19.63
C LYS A 396 16.83 -18.62 -20.94
N ASP A 397 15.61 -18.73 -21.45
CA ASP A 397 15.21 -18.10 -22.71
C ASP A 397 14.74 -16.63 -22.54
N GLY A 398 14.87 -16.07 -21.33
CA GLY A 398 14.42 -14.70 -21.01
C GLY A 398 12.93 -14.57 -20.74
N LYS A 399 12.20 -15.68 -20.67
CA LYS A 399 10.77 -15.71 -20.36
C LYS A 399 10.54 -15.63 -18.84
N ASP A 400 9.74 -14.67 -18.41
CA ASP A 400 9.33 -14.55 -17.00
C ASP A 400 8.47 -15.76 -16.61
N VAL A 401 8.88 -16.47 -15.56
CA VAL A 401 8.09 -17.52 -14.91
C VAL A 401 7.07 -16.88 -13.97
N TRP A 402 7.55 -15.97 -13.12
CA TRP A 402 6.72 -15.17 -12.24
C TRP A 402 7.46 -13.91 -11.78
N THR A 403 6.67 -12.90 -11.43
CA THR A 403 7.13 -11.59 -10.95
C THR A 403 6.34 -11.21 -9.71
N ARG A 404 7.02 -10.66 -8.70
CA ARG A 404 6.42 -10.11 -7.48
C ARG A 404 6.95 -8.71 -7.21
N GLU A 405 6.04 -7.75 -7.16
CA GLU A 405 6.33 -6.42 -6.63
C GLU A 405 6.26 -6.44 -5.11
N GLU A 406 7.41 -6.48 -4.43
CA GLU A 406 7.48 -6.38 -2.97
C GLU A 406 7.65 -4.94 -2.47
N GLY A 407 8.02 -4.00 -3.35
CA GLY A 407 8.03 -2.57 -3.04
C GLY A 407 6.65 -1.98 -2.75
N LEU A 408 5.57 -2.71 -3.02
CA LEU A 408 4.20 -2.39 -2.62
C LEU A 408 3.94 -2.54 -1.11
N GLY A 409 4.78 -3.30 -0.39
CA GLY A 409 4.66 -3.45 1.08
C GLY A 409 5.26 -2.28 1.87
N SER A 410 5.69 -1.21 1.20
CA SER A 410 6.33 -0.03 1.82
C SER A 410 5.77 1.27 1.24
N LEU A 411 4.48 1.30 0.90
CA LEU A 411 3.80 2.49 0.38
C LEU A 411 3.73 3.59 1.45
N VAL A 412 4.18 4.79 1.10
CA VAL A 412 4.18 5.97 1.97
C VAL A 412 2.89 6.78 1.80
N ASP A 413 2.41 6.92 0.56
CA ASP A 413 1.18 7.63 0.20
C ASP A 413 0.44 6.86 -0.91
N ALA A 414 -0.88 6.93 -0.89
CA ALA A 414 -1.75 6.33 -1.89
C ALA A 414 -2.95 7.22 -2.20
N ARG A 415 -3.31 7.34 -3.48
CA ARG A 415 -4.40 8.19 -3.96
C ARG A 415 -5.20 7.47 -5.04
N PHE A 416 -6.50 7.67 -5.02
CA PHE A 416 -7.36 7.25 -6.12
C PHE A 416 -7.37 8.29 -7.23
N TRP A 417 -7.53 7.80 -8.44
CA TRP A 417 -7.75 8.60 -9.63
C TRP A 417 -8.88 7.99 -10.45
N ASN A 418 -9.88 8.80 -10.77
CA ASN A 418 -10.97 8.36 -11.63
C ASN A 418 -10.48 8.36 -13.08
N VAL A 419 -10.44 7.18 -13.69
CA VAL A 419 -10.19 7.01 -15.11
C VAL A 419 -11.50 7.35 -15.79
N GLY A 420 -11.82 8.65 -15.83
CA GLY A 420 -13.06 9.15 -16.41
C GLY A 420 -13.34 8.41 -17.70
N ILE A 421 -14.58 7.95 -17.85
CA ILE A 421 -15.04 7.32 -19.10
C ILE A 421 -14.63 8.30 -20.18
N GLY A 422 -13.69 7.85 -21.02
CA GLY A 422 -13.08 8.67 -22.03
C GLY A 422 -14.18 9.45 -22.72
N SER A 423 -13.94 10.73 -22.89
CA SER A 423 -14.63 11.55 -23.85
C SER A 423 -14.70 10.86 -25.23
N ASP A 424 -14.00 9.75 -25.50
CA ASP A 424 -14.24 8.80 -26.58
C ASP A 424 -15.68 8.25 -26.72
N ALA A 425 -16.49 8.18 -25.65
CA ALA A 425 -17.92 7.84 -25.78
C ALA A 425 -18.77 8.99 -26.34
N LEU A 426 -18.23 10.21 -26.40
CA LEU A 426 -18.87 11.40 -26.97
C LEU A 426 -18.04 12.09 -28.09
N ILE A 427 -16.79 11.67 -28.34
CA ILE A 427 -15.87 12.27 -29.31
C ILE A 427 -15.76 11.45 -30.60
N SER A 428 -16.19 10.17 -30.64
CA SER A 428 -16.14 9.40 -31.89
C SER A 428 -17.13 9.84 -32.98
N THR A 429 -17.94 10.87 -32.75
CA THR A 429 -18.77 11.53 -33.79
C THR A 429 -18.45 13.01 -34.02
N ALA A 430 -17.52 13.61 -33.26
CA ALA A 430 -17.21 15.03 -33.37
C ALA A 430 -15.80 15.23 -33.97
N ASN A 431 -15.63 14.82 -35.22
CA ASN A 431 -14.46 15.23 -36.00
C ASN A 431 -14.89 15.85 -37.33
N LYS A 432 -15.29 17.12 -37.27
CA LYS A 432 -15.06 18.11 -38.32
C LYS A 432 -15.28 19.52 -37.75
N LYS A 433 -14.17 20.19 -37.42
CA LYS A 433 -14.03 21.64 -37.23
C LYS A 433 -15.13 22.33 -36.38
N SER A 434 -14.95 22.36 -35.07
CA SER A 434 -15.31 23.55 -34.30
C SER A 434 -14.43 23.66 -33.05
N SER A 435 -14.06 24.89 -32.74
CA SER A 435 -13.26 25.32 -31.60
C SER A 435 -13.89 24.92 -30.26
N SER A 436 -13.03 24.46 -29.33
CA SER A 436 -13.14 24.45 -27.85
C SER A 436 -14.52 24.64 -27.20
N PRO A 437 -14.93 23.75 -26.26
CA PRO A 437 -16.07 24.01 -25.41
C PRO A 437 -15.66 24.96 -24.27
N LYS A 438 -15.77 26.27 -24.53
CA LYS A 438 -16.14 27.21 -23.46
C LYS A 438 -17.66 27.24 -23.43
N GLN A 439 -18.31 26.68 -22.41
CA GLN A 439 -19.53 27.23 -21.81
C GLN A 439 -20.10 26.32 -20.71
N ALA A 440 -20.23 26.89 -19.51
CA ALA A 440 -21.26 26.48 -18.56
C ALA A 440 -21.69 27.67 -17.69
N THR A 441 -22.00 28.82 -18.29
CA THR A 441 -22.72 29.92 -17.62
C THR A 441 -23.43 30.80 -18.66
N THR A 442 -24.37 30.23 -19.41
CA THR A 442 -25.43 31.00 -20.07
C THR A 442 -26.57 30.03 -20.39
N ALA A 443 -27.80 30.40 -20.04
CA ALA A 443 -29.00 29.62 -20.35
C ALA A 443 -28.98 29.19 -21.84
N PRO A 444 -29.33 27.93 -22.17
CA PRO A 444 -29.30 27.47 -23.54
C PRO A 444 -30.30 28.29 -24.36
N LYS A 445 -29.79 29.15 -25.24
CA LYS A 445 -30.62 29.75 -26.29
C LYS A 445 -31.03 28.58 -27.19
N PHE A 446 -32.33 28.26 -27.19
CA PHE A 446 -32.96 27.31 -28.10
C PHE A 446 -32.78 27.78 -29.55
N SER A 447 -31.63 27.50 -30.16
CA SER A 447 -31.43 27.66 -31.60
C SER A 447 -31.99 26.42 -32.32
N PRO A 448 -32.55 26.57 -33.54
CA PRO A 448 -32.99 25.44 -34.36
C PRO A 448 -31.86 24.42 -34.61
N GLU A 449 -30.61 24.88 -34.63
CA GLU A 449 -29.41 24.06 -34.81
C GLU A 449 -29.15 23.14 -33.61
N ALA A 450 -29.29 23.64 -32.37
CA ALA A 450 -29.15 22.82 -31.17
C ALA A 450 -30.25 21.74 -31.08
N ILE A 451 -31.47 22.06 -31.52
CA ILE A 451 -32.58 21.09 -31.58
C ILE A 451 -32.31 20.03 -32.64
N ALA A 452 -31.81 20.43 -33.81
CA ALA A 452 -31.43 19.50 -34.88
C ALA A 452 -30.33 18.54 -34.41
N GLU A 453 -29.31 19.04 -33.71
CA GLU A 453 -28.20 18.25 -33.17
C GLU A 453 -28.66 17.25 -32.09
N ILE A 454 -29.55 17.67 -31.19
CA ILE A 454 -30.17 16.77 -30.20
C ILE A 454 -31.01 15.69 -30.89
N LEU A 455 -31.76 16.05 -31.94
CA LEU A 455 -32.58 15.09 -32.69
C LEU A 455 -31.72 14.07 -33.45
N THR A 456 -30.63 14.49 -34.10
CA THR A 456 -29.70 13.56 -34.72
C THR A 456 -29.08 12.64 -33.70
N GLN A 457 -28.59 13.15 -32.57
CA GLN A 457 -28.04 12.31 -31.49
C GLN A 457 -29.04 11.25 -31.01
N LYS A 458 -30.30 11.65 -30.77
CA LYS A 458 -31.36 10.72 -30.36
C LYS A 458 -31.72 9.70 -31.44
N LEU A 459 -31.76 10.10 -32.71
CA LEU A 459 -32.03 9.20 -33.82
C LEU A 459 -30.91 8.18 -34.03
N THR A 460 -29.65 8.59 -33.91
CA THR A 460 -28.50 7.68 -34.00
C THR A 460 -28.50 6.67 -32.85
N ALA A 461 -28.78 7.13 -31.63
CA ALA A 461 -28.93 6.25 -30.47
C ALA A 461 -30.11 5.27 -30.67
N PHE A 462 -31.23 5.74 -31.21
CA PHE A 462 -32.39 4.89 -31.52
C PHE A 462 -32.07 3.84 -32.59
N ALA A 463 -31.37 4.22 -33.67
CA ALA A 463 -30.94 3.29 -34.71
C ALA A 463 -30.01 2.20 -34.16
N GLN A 464 -29.05 2.58 -33.32
CA GLN A 464 -28.14 1.63 -32.66
C GLN A 464 -28.87 0.71 -31.68
N THR A 465 -29.90 1.21 -31.01
CA THR A 465 -30.78 0.40 -30.14
C THR A 465 -31.59 -0.61 -30.95
N LEU A 466 -32.14 -0.21 -32.11
CA LEU A 466 -32.84 -1.11 -33.01
C LEU A 466 -31.94 -2.19 -33.58
N GLU A 467 -30.69 -1.85 -33.92
CA GLU A 467 -29.70 -2.81 -34.38
C GLU A 467 -29.39 -3.85 -33.29
N ASN A 468 -29.19 -3.40 -32.04
CA ASN A 468 -28.99 -4.30 -30.90
C ASN A 468 -30.22 -5.19 -30.63
N ILE A 469 -31.43 -4.64 -30.71
CA ILE A 469 -32.68 -5.41 -30.58
C ILE A 469 -32.79 -6.44 -31.71
N SER A 470 -32.42 -6.09 -32.94
CA SER A 470 -32.42 -7.02 -34.07
C SER A 470 -31.47 -8.19 -33.85
N GLN A 471 -30.28 -7.95 -33.29
CA GLN A 471 -29.30 -9.00 -32.94
C GLN A 471 -29.82 -9.93 -31.85
N VAL A 472 -30.55 -9.41 -30.86
CA VAL A 472 -31.18 -10.20 -29.80
C VAL A 472 -32.35 -11.03 -30.34
N ILE A 473 -33.20 -10.45 -31.20
CA ILE A 473 -34.32 -11.16 -31.82
C ILE A 473 -33.81 -12.27 -32.75
N ILE A 474 -32.77 -12.01 -33.55
CA ILE A 474 -32.11 -13.00 -34.40
C ILE A 474 -31.47 -14.12 -33.55
N GLY A 475 -30.89 -13.78 -32.39
CA GLY A 475 -30.35 -14.74 -31.44
C GLY A 475 -31.38 -15.66 -30.78
N ILE A 476 -32.64 -15.23 -30.67
CA ILE A 476 -33.75 -16.02 -30.09
C ILE A 476 -34.44 -16.90 -31.15
N LEU A 477 -34.44 -16.50 -32.43
CA LEU A 477 -35.16 -17.19 -33.51
C LEU A 477 -34.35 -18.21 -34.33
N VAL A 478 -33.02 -18.27 -34.20
CA VAL A 478 -32.17 -19.12 -35.07
C VAL A 478 -31.62 -20.35 -34.29
N PRO A 479 -31.87 -21.60 -34.74
CA PRO A 479 -31.33 -22.79 -34.11
C PRO A 479 -29.78 -22.86 -34.18
N PRO A 480 -29.10 -23.49 -33.19
CA PRO A 480 -27.64 -23.41 -33.02
C PRO A 480 -26.81 -23.92 -34.21
N LEU A 481 -27.37 -24.76 -35.11
CA LEU A 481 -26.65 -25.22 -36.31
C LEU A 481 -26.44 -24.11 -37.36
N ALA A 482 -27.40 -23.20 -37.54
CA ALA A 482 -27.28 -22.12 -38.53
C ALA A 482 -26.30 -21.02 -38.06
N MET A 483 -26.05 -20.92 -36.75
CA MET A 483 -25.08 -19.99 -36.17
C MET A 483 -23.63 -20.31 -36.55
N LYS A 484 -23.32 -21.59 -36.85
CA LYS A 484 -21.97 -22.02 -37.23
C LYS A 484 -21.65 -21.60 -38.67
N GLN A 485 -22.60 -21.79 -39.58
CA GLN A 485 -22.48 -21.37 -40.99
C GLN A 485 -22.55 -19.84 -41.15
N ALA A 486 -23.35 -19.14 -40.35
CA ALA A 486 -23.39 -17.68 -40.35
C ALA A 486 -22.10 -17.04 -39.76
N LYS A 487 -21.45 -17.68 -38.78
CA LYS A 487 -20.15 -17.24 -38.25
C LYS A 487 -19.02 -17.42 -39.26
N GLU A 488 -19.05 -18.50 -40.04
CA GLU A 488 -18.06 -18.75 -41.10
C GLU A 488 -18.25 -17.77 -42.28
N ALA A 489 -19.48 -17.38 -42.60
CA ALA A 489 -19.77 -16.36 -43.62
C ALA A 489 -19.48 -14.91 -43.15
N ALA A 490 -19.70 -14.59 -41.87
CA ALA A 490 -19.46 -13.25 -41.29
C ALA A 490 -17.97 -12.96 -41.00
N ALA A 491 -17.08 -13.94 -41.13
CA ALA A 491 -15.63 -13.76 -41.04
C ALA A 491 -15.02 -13.12 -42.31
N ALA A 492 -15.80 -12.98 -43.39
CA ALA A 492 -15.34 -12.45 -44.68
C ALA A 492 -15.76 -10.98 -44.95
N GLN A 493 -16.43 -10.30 -44.01
CA GLN A 493 -16.73 -8.86 -44.11
C GLN A 493 -15.85 -8.05 -43.13
N PRO A 494 -15.38 -6.85 -43.50
CA PRO A 494 -14.64 -5.98 -42.60
C PRO A 494 -15.58 -5.50 -41.49
N GLN A 495 -15.49 -6.11 -40.31
CA GLN A 495 -16.25 -5.67 -39.15
C GLN A 495 -15.74 -4.31 -38.68
N LEU A 496 -16.64 -3.32 -38.55
CA LEU A 496 -16.36 -2.11 -37.77
C LEU A 496 -15.93 -2.52 -36.35
N PRO A 497 -14.97 -1.82 -35.73
CA PRO A 497 -14.46 -2.19 -34.42
C PRO A 497 -15.58 -2.11 -33.39
N LYS A 498 -15.97 -3.27 -32.86
CA LYS A 498 -16.77 -3.33 -31.64
C LYS A 498 -15.96 -2.62 -30.56
N LEU A 499 -16.47 -1.51 -30.03
CA LEU A 499 -15.98 -0.83 -28.83
C LEU A 499 -16.20 -1.76 -27.61
N LYS A 500 -15.38 -2.80 -27.54
CA LYS A 500 -14.99 -3.40 -26.27
C LYS A 500 -13.82 -2.57 -25.79
N PHE A 501 -13.93 -2.03 -24.58
CA PHE A 501 -12.75 -1.66 -23.83
C PHE A 501 -11.92 -2.94 -23.71
N ASP A 502 -10.80 -3.01 -24.41
CA ASP A 502 -9.95 -4.18 -24.40
C ASP A 502 -8.95 -3.99 -23.25
N PRO A 503 -9.13 -4.67 -22.10
CA PRO A 503 -8.20 -4.58 -20.98
C PRO A 503 -6.80 -5.13 -21.36
N THR A 504 -6.65 -5.72 -22.54
CA THR A 504 -5.40 -6.30 -23.04
C THR A 504 -4.38 -5.27 -23.54
N ILE A 505 -4.77 -4.02 -23.83
CA ILE A 505 -3.84 -3.05 -24.47
C ILE A 505 -2.75 -2.53 -23.51
N VAL A 506 -2.83 -2.82 -22.20
CA VAL A 506 -1.77 -2.47 -21.23
C VAL A 506 -1.27 -3.68 -20.42
N MET A 507 -1.92 -4.84 -20.54
CA MET A 507 -1.60 -6.01 -19.72
C MET A 507 -0.87 -7.07 -20.54
N GLY A 508 0.43 -7.23 -20.27
CA GLY A 508 1.26 -8.31 -20.81
C GLY A 508 0.89 -9.73 -20.32
N ALA A 509 -0.21 -9.88 -19.58
CA ALA A 509 -0.79 -11.15 -19.19
C ALA A 509 -2.32 -11.06 -19.22
N THR A 510 -2.99 -12.08 -19.76
CA THR A 510 -4.45 -12.16 -19.87
C THR A 510 -5.07 -12.37 -18.48
N VAL A 511 -5.25 -11.29 -17.71
CA VAL A 511 -5.97 -11.35 -16.43
C VAL A 511 -7.45 -11.49 -16.75
N THR A 512 -8.05 -12.62 -16.37
CA THR A 512 -9.51 -12.81 -16.46
C THR A 512 -10.19 -11.85 -15.50
N VAL A 513 -10.82 -10.80 -16.03
CA VAL A 513 -11.55 -9.81 -15.22
C VAL A 513 -12.79 -10.49 -14.61
N PRO A 514 -12.97 -10.45 -13.28
CA PRO A 514 -14.17 -10.99 -12.65
C PRO A 514 -15.39 -10.15 -13.02
N LYS A 515 -16.55 -10.79 -13.21
CA LYS A 515 -17.80 -10.10 -13.61
C LYS A 515 -18.21 -8.97 -12.66
N SER A 516 -17.89 -9.09 -11.39
CA SER A 516 -18.08 -8.07 -10.36
C SER A 516 -17.27 -6.79 -10.63
N ALA A 517 -16.03 -6.91 -11.09
CA ALA A 517 -15.24 -5.75 -11.48
C ALA A 517 -15.89 -5.00 -12.65
N GLU A 518 -16.50 -5.71 -13.61
CA GLU A 518 -17.28 -5.09 -14.69
C GLU A 518 -18.51 -4.35 -14.14
N THR A 519 -19.20 -4.91 -13.14
CA THR A 519 -20.34 -4.24 -12.48
C THR A 519 -19.92 -3.02 -11.66
N LEU A 520 -18.76 -3.02 -10.99
CA LEU A 520 -18.28 -1.79 -10.33
C LEU A 520 -17.98 -0.70 -11.36
N ARG A 521 -17.42 -1.08 -12.51
CA ARG A 521 -17.10 -0.14 -13.60
C ARG A 521 -18.34 0.50 -14.22
N THR A 522 -19.52 -0.13 -14.20
CA THR A 522 -20.75 0.51 -14.70
C THR A 522 -21.18 1.72 -13.87
N TYR A 523 -20.75 1.82 -12.61
CA TYR A 523 -21.08 2.90 -11.70
C TYR A 523 -19.90 3.86 -11.49
N ASP A 524 -19.13 4.11 -12.55
CA ASP A 524 -17.94 4.99 -12.51
C ASP A 524 -16.87 4.51 -11.50
N GLY A 525 -16.86 3.20 -11.23
CA GLY A 525 -15.83 2.52 -10.44
C GLY A 525 -14.56 2.23 -11.23
N ASN A 526 -14.36 2.86 -12.39
CA ASN A 526 -13.15 2.72 -13.19
C ASN A 526 -12.03 3.60 -12.60
N GLN A 527 -11.52 3.22 -11.43
CA GLN A 527 -10.53 4.01 -10.71
C GLN A 527 -9.20 3.28 -10.62
N LEU A 528 -8.10 4.03 -10.77
CA LEU A 528 -6.76 3.54 -10.45
C LEU A 528 -6.36 4.01 -9.05
N ILE A 529 -5.62 3.17 -8.36
CA ILE A 529 -4.93 3.49 -7.12
C ILE A 529 -3.47 3.75 -7.47
N PHE A 530 -3.03 4.99 -7.29
CA PHE A 530 -1.62 5.34 -7.35
C PHE A 530 -0.99 5.14 -5.98
N GLY A 531 0.10 4.38 -5.91
CA GLY A 531 0.89 4.17 -4.70
C GLY A 531 2.33 4.60 -4.90
N LEU A 532 2.89 5.34 -3.93
CA LEU A 532 4.30 5.73 -3.93
C LEU A 532 5.05 4.97 -2.83
N SER A 533 6.11 4.25 -3.22
CA SER A 533 7.05 3.63 -2.31
C SER A 533 8.35 4.42 -2.32
N ALA A 534 8.61 5.15 -1.23
CA ALA A 534 9.81 5.96 -1.13
C ALA A 534 11.06 5.09 -0.96
N GLU A 535 10.94 3.98 -0.23
CA GLU A 535 12.00 3.00 -0.04
C GLU A 535 12.40 2.29 -1.35
N ALA A 536 11.42 1.84 -2.13
CA ALA A 536 11.68 1.22 -3.43
C ALA A 536 11.92 2.25 -4.55
N ARG A 537 11.74 3.55 -4.26
CA ARG A 537 11.76 4.66 -5.24
C ARG A 537 10.88 4.38 -6.48
N LYS A 538 9.73 3.72 -6.28
CA LYS A 538 8.79 3.33 -7.36
C LYS A 538 7.41 3.95 -7.13
N VAL A 539 6.78 4.36 -8.23
CA VAL A 539 5.35 4.70 -8.30
C VAL A 539 4.62 3.56 -9.00
N TYR A 540 3.47 3.17 -8.46
CA TYR A 540 2.64 2.09 -8.97
C TYR A 540 1.25 2.62 -9.33
N ALA A 541 0.64 2.05 -10.36
CA ALA A 541 -0.77 2.20 -10.66
C ALA A 541 -1.45 0.83 -10.62
N ILE A 542 -2.46 0.70 -9.77
CA ILE A 542 -3.20 -0.54 -9.54
C ILE A 542 -4.66 -0.30 -9.94
N ASP A 543 -5.23 -1.22 -10.71
CA ASP A 543 -6.66 -1.17 -11.01
C ASP A 543 -7.48 -1.49 -9.76
N ALA A 544 -8.28 -0.54 -9.27
CA ALA A 544 -8.94 -0.68 -7.97
C ALA A 544 -9.87 -1.92 -7.91
N PRO A 545 -10.74 -2.18 -8.89
CA PRO A 545 -11.67 -3.31 -8.81
C PRO A 545 -11.01 -4.70 -8.93
N THR A 546 -9.84 -4.80 -9.57
CA THR A 546 -9.20 -6.11 -9.85
C THR A 546 -7.92 -6.35 -9.05
N GLY A 547 -7.31 -5.29 -8.50
CA GLY A 547 -6.00 -5.36 -7.84
C GLY A 547 -4.83 -5.62 -8.79
N ALA A 548 -5.06 -5.61 -10.11
CA ALA A 548 -4.01 -5.82 -11.10
C ALA A 548 -3.10 -4.59 -11.21
N LEU A 549 -1.79 -4.83 -11.28
CA LEU A 549 -0.82 -3.77 -11.55
C LEU A 549 -0.93 -3.36 -13.02
N VAL A 550 -1.26 -2.08 -13.27
CA VAL A 550 -1.38 -1.51 -14.62
C VAL A 550 -0.01 -1.06 -15.12
N TRP A 551 0.73 -0.31 -14.31
CA TRP A 551 2.11 0.08 -14.61
C TRP A 551 2.87 0.36 -13.31
N SER A 552 4.20 0.25 -13.37
CA SER A 552 5.12 0.69 -12.33
C SER A 552 6.24 1.54 -12.95
N ARG A 553 6.76 2.51 -12.20
CA ARG A 553 7.81 3.42 -12.67
C ARG A 553 8.85 3.63 -11.60
N TYR A 554 10.10 3.26 -11.89
CA TYR A 554 11.25 3.58 -11.04
C TYR A 554 11.67 5.04 -11.25
N LEU A 555 11.83 5.77 -10.15
CA LEU A 555 12.20 7.18 -10.15
C LEU A 555 13.69 7.31 -9.85
N THR A 556 14.49 7.58 -10.89
CA THR A 556 15.90 7.92 -10.71
C THR A 556 16.01 9.37 -10.24
N ALA A 557 16.31 9.54 -8.95
CA ALA A 557 16.86 10.78 -8.44
C ALA A 557 18.33 10.81 -8.86
N ASP A 558 18.69 11.71 -9.78
CA ASP A 558 20.08 11.95 -10.10
C ASP A 558 20.73 12.54 -8.83
N GLU A 559 21.71 11.83 -8.27
CA GLU A 559 22.62 12.30 -7.20
C GLU A 559 22.03 12.64 -5.81
N SER A 560 20.83 12.19 -5.42
CA SER A 560 20.38 12.31 -4.02
C SER A 560 20.73 11.06 -3.18
N THR A 561 21.73 11.21 -2.32
CA THR A 561 22.19 10.24 -1.31
C THR A 561 21.28 10.15 -0.08
N ALA A 562 20.22 10.97 -0.01
CA ALA A 562 19.32 10.97 1.14
C ALA A 562 18.40 9.71 1.15
N PRO A 563 18.25 9.04 2.30
CA PRO A 563 17.22 8.02 2.46
C PRO A 563 15.85 8.68 2.30
N ALA A 564 15.15 8.37 1.22
CA ALA A 564 13.80 8.87 0.99
C ALA A 564 12.83 8.06 1.88
N SER A 565 12.73 8.41 3.16
CA SER A 565 11.67 7.92 4.04
C SER A 565 10.35 8.67 3.78
N THR A 566 10.42 9.83 3.14
CA THR A 566 9.30 10.69 2.81
C THR A 566 9.05 10.71 1.30
N GLY A 567 7.78 10.69 0.92
CA GLY A 567 7.33 10.89 -0.44
C GLY A 567 5.83 11.18 -0.46
N ARG A 568 5.37 11.94 -1.47
CA ARG A 568 3.97 12.39 -1.56
C ARG A 568 3.42 12.27 -2.97
N LEU A 569 2.11 12.04 -3.06
CA LEU A 569 1.36 12.04 -4.30
C LEU A 569 0.32 13.17 -4.31
N ALA A 570 0.31 13.90 -5.42
CA ALA A 570 -0.72 14.89 -5.73
C ALA A 570 -1.27 14.66 -7.14
N MET A 571 -2.55 14.94 -7.33
CA MET A 571 -3.19 15.00 -8.66
C MET A 571 -3.38 16.47 -9.01
N LEU A 572 -2.96 16.87 -10.21
CA LEU A 572 -3.14 18.23 -10.71
C LEU A 572 -3.98 18.21 -11.98
N PRO A 573 -4.83 19.23 -12.21
CA PRO A 573 -5.37 19.50 -13.53
C PRO A 573 -4.24 19.67 -14.55
N SER A 574 -4.50 19.30 -15.79
CA SER A 574 -3.58 19.51 -16.89
C SER A 574 -4.29 20.02 -18.13
N ALA A 575 -3.63 20.93 -18.84
CA ALA A 575 -4.06 21.44 -20.14
C ALA A 575 -3.66 20.52 -21.31
N ASP A 576 -3.17 19.31 -21.03
CA ASP A 576 -2.75 18.36 -22.07
C ASP A 576 -3.99 17.77 -22.77
N PRO A 577 -4.10 17.79 -24.11
CA PRO A 577 -5.23 17.21 -24.83
C PRO A 577 -5.44 15.70 -24.55
N ASP A 578 -4.37 14.97 -24.21
CA ASP A 578 -4.42 13.53 -23.96
C ASP A 578 -4.79 13.17 -22.51
N SER A 579 -4.68 14.10 -21.56
CA SER A 579 -5.04 13.88 -20.15
C SER A 579 -5.42 15.18 -19.45
N THR A 580 -6.65 15.23 -18.93
CA THR A 580 -7.16 16.35 -18.14
C THR A 580 -6.45 16.54 -16.79
N GLU A 581 -5.67 15.55 -16.35
CA GLU A 581 -4.96 15.56 -15.08
C GLU A 581 -3.55 14.93 -15.22
N LYS A 582 -2.62 15.37 -14.36
CA LYS A 582 -1.26 14.87 -14.22
C LYS A 582 -1.01 14.38 -12.80
N LEU A 583 -0.27 13.29 -12.68
CA LEU A 583 0.19 12.76 -11.39
C LEU A 583 1.52 13.43 -11.03
N VAL A 584 1.62 13.98 -9.83
CA VAL A 584 2.87 14.53 -9.27
C VAL A 584 3.33 13.63 -8.15
N ALA A 585 4.53 13.08 -8.29
CA ALA A 585 5.22 12.34 -7.24
C ALA A 585 6.41 13.16 -6.76
N GLU A 586 6.47 13.42 -5.45
CA GLU A 586 7.63 14.01 -4.80
C GLU A 586 8.46 12.90 -4.14
N LEU A 587 9.76 12.89 -4.42
CA LEU A 587 10.69 11.96 -3.82
C LEU A 587 12.06 12.62 -3.67
N GLY A 588 12.53 12.77 -2.43
CA GLY A 588 13.88 13.22 -2.12
C GLY A 588 14.20 14.63 -2.64
N GLY A 589 13.21 15.53 -2.64
CA GLY A 589 13.37 16.90 -3.16
C GLY A 589 13.28 17.00 -4.69
N VAL A 590 12.81 15.95 -5.37
CA VAL A 590 12.56 15.97 -6.82
C VAL A 590 11.10 15.71 -7.09
N LEU A 591 10.53 16.51 -7.99
CA LEU A 591 9.17 16.36 -8.47
C LEU A 591 9.17 15.69 -9.82
N PHE A 592 8.40 14.62 -9.91
CA PHE A 592 8.17 13.88 -11.12
C PHE A 592 6.73 14.12 -11.55
N LEU A 593 6.54 14.68 -12.74
CA LEU A 593 5.23 14.77 -13.38
C LEU A 593 5.06 13.56 -14.27
N LEU A 594 4.03 12.77 -14.01
CA LEU A 594 3.72 11.54 -14.73
C LEU A 594 2.35 11.64 -15.39
N ALA A 595 2.24 11.06 -16.58
CA ALA A 595 0.95 10.80 -17.22
C ALA A 595 0.20 9.71 -16.43
N PRO A 596 -1.01 9.95 -15.89
CA PRO A 596 -1.69 9.01 -14.99
C PRO A 596 -1.94 7.61 -15.59
N ARG A 597 -2.27 7.54 -16.88
CA ARG A 597 -2.59 6.26 -17.56
C ARG A 597 -1.37 5.42 -17.89
N THR A 598 -0.23 6.03 -18.22
CA THR A 598 0.96 5.33 -18.75
C THR A 598 2.16 5.36 -17.82
N GLY A 599 2.12 6.19 -16.77
CA GLY A 599 3.24 6.46 -15.88
C GLY A 599 4.42 7.14 -16.58
N LYS A 600 4.26 7.66 -17.81
CA LYS A 600 5.36 8.32 -18.53
C LYS A 600 5.72 9.61 -17.83
N VAL A 601 6.98 9.73 -17.40
CA VAL A 601 7.52 10.97 -16.84
C VAL A 601 7.58 12.02 -17.95
N THR A 602 6.82 13.09 -17.79
CA THR A 602 6.71 14.21 -18.74
C THR A 602 7.69 15.33 -18.39
N LYS A 603 7.85 15.62 -17.09
CA LYS A 603 8.74 16.67 -16.58
C LYS A 603 9.33 16.25 -15.24
N LYS A 604 10.58 16.65 -15.00
CA LYS A 604 11.26 16.57 -13.69
C LYS A 604 11.57 17.99 -13.23
N VAL A 605 11.37 18.28 -11.95
CA VAL A 605 11.74 19.57 -11.35
C VAL A 605 12.50 19.31 -10.05
N GLN A 606 13.72 19.83 -9.96
CA GLN A 606 14.52 19.78 -8.74
C GLN A 606 14.08 20.89 -7.79
N LEU A 607 13.80 20.55 -6.54
CA LEU A 607 13.53 21.51 -5.48
C LEU A 607 14.82 21.91 -4.76
N PRO A 608 14.87 23.13 -4.19
CA PRO A 608 16.03 23.61 -3.42
C PRO A 608 16.26 22.84 -2.11
N GLY A 609 15.29 22.01 -1.67
CA GLY A 609 15.39 21.16 -0.49
C GLY A 609 14.27 20.10 -0.47
N VAL A 610 14.27 19.22 0.52
CA VAL A 610 13.21 18.21 0.70
C VAL A 610 11.98 18.91 1.32
N PRO A 611 10.83 18.90 0.65
CA PRO A 611 9.64 19.59 1.15
C PRO A 611 8.97 18.81 2.29
N GLU A 612 8.58 19.53 3.34
CA GLU A 612 7.76 18.99 4.43
C GLU A 612 6.26 19.23 4.21
N LYS A 613 5.88 20.15 3.33
CA LYS A 613 4.51 20.25 2.86
C LYS A 613 4.45 20.47 1.35
N LEU A 614 3.52 19.74 0.73
CA LEU A 614 3.20 19.81 -0.69
C LEU A 614 1.71 20.11 -0.80
N THR A 615 1.38 21.33 -1.17
CA THR A 615 -0.02 21.76 -1.28
C THR A 615 -0.29 22.27 -2.68
N GLN A 616 -1.31 21.71 -3.32
CA GLN A 616 -1.83 22.28 -4.56
C GLN A 616 -2.55 23.59 -4.23
N ILE A 617 -2.12 24.68 -4.85
CA ILE A 617 -2.70 26.01 -4.60
C ILE A 617 -3.43 26.54 -5.83
N THR A 618 -2.92 26.26 -7.02
CA THR A 618 -3.58 26.61 -8.27
C THR A 618 -3.81 25.38 -9.13
N ASP A 619 -4.59 25.53 -10.19
CA ASP A 619 -4.83 24.44 -11.16
C ASP A 619 -3.55 23.98 -11.87
N THR A 620 -2.51 24.83 -11.86
CA THR A 620 -1.30 24.67 -12.68
C THR A 620 0.01 24.63 -11.89
N GLY A 621 -0.07 24.85 -10.57
CA GLY A 621 1.10 25.04 -9.72
C GLY A 621 0.91 24.52 -8.31
N VAL A 622 2.03 24.13 -7.73
CA VAL A 622 2.10 23.56 -6.38
C VAL A 622 3.01 24.45 -5.56
N MET A 623 2.64 24.64 -4.30
CA MET A 623 3.45 25.35 -3.33
C MET A 623 4.13 24.36 -2.39
N TYR A 624 5.39 24.68 -2.11
CA TYR A 624 6.28 23.93 -1.26
C TYR A 624 6.61 24.80 -0.06
N THR A 625 6.43 24.23 1.12
CA THR A 625 6.93 24.81 2.36
C THR A 625 7.82 23.80 3.07
N SER A 626 8.86 24.32 3.70
CA SER A 626 9.80 23.58 4.56
C SER A 626 9.99 24.40 5.81
N THR A 627 9.98 23.79 7.00
CA THR A 627 10.22 24.45 8.29
C THR A 627 11.53 25.25 8.30
N ALA A 628 12.59 24.71 7.70
CA ALA A 628 13.90 25.35 7.64
C ALA A 628 13.95 26.58 6.71
N ALA A 629 13.01 26.71 5.78
CA ALA A 629 12.98 27.80 4.82
C ALA A 629 12.05 28.92 5.29
N THR A 630 12.57 30.16 5.30
CA THR A 630 11.81 31.39 5.60
C THR A 630 10.87 31.80 4.46
N LYS A 631 11.05 31.22 3.27
CA LYS A 631 10.29 31.53 2.07
C LYS A 631 9.66 30.26 1.49
N ALA A 632 8.37 30.34 1.18
CA ALA A 632 7.69 29.31 0.41
C ALA A 632 8.15 29.37 -1.05
N VAL A 633 8.26 28.22 -1.69
CA VAL A 633 8.57 28.14 -3.12
C VAL A 633 7.29 27.78 -3.85
N PHE A 634 6.87 28.60 -4.79
CA PHE A 634 5.83 28.23 -5.74
C PHE A 634 6.50 27.74 -7.03
N THR A 635 6.14 26.55 -7.48
CA THR A 635 6.60 26.04 -8.77
C THR A 635 5.40 25.90 -9.69
N GLN A 636 5.40 26.68 -10.77
CA GLN A 636 4.46 26.47 -11.86
C GLN A 636 4.89 25.25 -12.67
N LEU A 637 4.02 24.24 -12.71
CA LEU A 637 4.36 22.94 -13.26
C LEU A 637 3.97 22.84 -14.73
N ASP A 638 2.85 23.45 -15.13
CA ASP A 638 2.40 23.54 -16.53
C ASP A 638 2.67 24.92 -17.14
N THR A 639 3.61 25.00 -18.08
CA THR A 639 4.04 26.24 -18.76
C THR A 639 3.22 26.55 -20.00
N LYS A 640 2.27 25.70 -20.39
CA LYS A 640 1.39 25.91 -21.54
C LYS A 640 0.12 26.72 -21.21
N ALA A 641 -0.16 26.97 -19.94
CA ALA A 641 -1.21 27.91 -19.54
C ALA A 641 -0.77 29.33 -19.96
N ALA A 642 -1.60 30.00 -20.76
CA ALA A 642 -1.25 31.21 -21.50
C ALA A 642 -0.98 32.46 -20.63
N GLU A 643 -1.28 32.43 -19.33
CA GLU A 643 -0.99 33.49 -18.37
C GLU A 643 -0.54 32.89 -17.02
N PRO A 644 0.43 33.51 -16.30
CA PRO A 644 0.70 33.16 -14.91
C PRO A 644 -0.57 33.43 -14.08
N GLN A 645 -1.19 32.38 -13.56
CA GLN A 645 -2.31 32.55 -12.64
C GLN A 645 -1.82 33.33 -11.42
N ALA A 646 -2.48 34.45 -11.12
CA ALA A 646 -2.21 35.20 -9.90
C ALA A 646 -2.39 34.25 -8.71
N LEU A 647 -1.42 34.27 -7.79
CA LEU A 647 -1.52 33.50 -6.56
C LEU A 647 -2.77 33.97 -5.77
N PRO A 648 -3.50 33.05 -5.13
CA PRO A 648 -4.58 33.45 -4.24
C PRO A 648 -4.07 34.41 -3.17
N THR A 649 -4.85 35.42 -2.84
CA THR A 649 -4.57 36.29 -1.70
C THR A 649 -4.94 35.57 -0.39
N GLY A 650 -4.17 35.78 0.68
CA GLY A 650 -4.46 35.18 1.99
C GLY A 650 -4.11 33.69 2.09
N LEU A 651 -2.90 33.31 1.67
CA LEU A 651 -2.38 31.96 1.90
C LEU A 651 -1.83 31.85 3.33
N TYR A 652 -2.30 30.84 4.05
CA TYR A 652 -1.87 30.54 5.41
C TYR A 652 -1.30 29.12 5.49
N GLY A 653 -0.34 28.95 6.38
CA GLY A 653 0.23 27.65 6.73
C GLY A 653 0.59 27.61 8.20
N TYR A 654 0.97 26.43 8.66
CA TYR A 654 1.56 26.26 9.96
C TYR A 654 2.76 25.31 9.85
N ASP A 655 3.73 25.52 10.73
CA ASP A 655 4.92 24.69 10.89
C ASP A 655 4.88 24.09 12.30
N MET A 656 5.34 22.85 12.42
CA MET A 656 5.46 22.13 13.70
C MET A 656 6.92 21.77 13.90
N VAL A 657 7.58 22.40 14.87
CA VAL A 657 8.99 22.18 15.20
C VAL A 657 9.10 21.76 16.65
N GLU A 658 9.54 20.53 16.89
CA GLU A 658 9.59 19.91 18.23
C GLU A 658 8.24 20.02 18.97
N ASN A 659 8.14 20.88 19.97
CA ASN A 659 6.95 21.13 20.79
C ASN A 659 6.32 22.51 20.53
N LYS A 660 6.69 23.20 19.46
CA LYS A 660 6.14 24.52 19.09
C LYS A 660 5.42 24.45 17.75
N MET A 661 4.17 24.91 17.74
CA MET A 661 3.37 25.09 16.53
C MET A 661 3.31 26.58 16.19
N SER A 662 3.72 26.97 14.98
CA SER A 662 3.68 28.37 14.52
C SER A 662 2.86 28.49 13.25
N GLY A 663 1.89 29.40 13.25
CA GLY A 663 1.14 29.80 12.06
C GLY A 663 1.84 30.94 11.32
N TYR A 664 1.74 30.93 10.01
CA TYR A 664 2.26 31.99 9.15
C TYR A 664 1.29 32.34 8.02
N ALA A 665 1.28 33.61 7.65
CA ALA A 665 0.72 34.11 6.41
C ALA A 665 1.84 34.22 5.36
N LEU A 666 1.55 33.87 4.11
CA LEU A 666 2.47 34.08 3.01
C LEU A 666 2.16 35.39 2.32
N GLN A 667 3.16 36.27 2.24
CA GLN A 667 3.03 37.51 1.49
C GLN A 667 2.95 37.20 -0.01
N SER A 668 1.94 37.75 -0.70
CA SER A 668 1.61 37.37 -2.08
C SER A 668 2.74 37.58 -3.08
N ASP A 669 3.60 38.59 -2.88
CA ASP A 669 4.66 38.95 -3.84
C ASP A 669 6.00 38.25 -3.53
N SER A 670 6.40 38.23 -2.25
CA SER A 670 7.70 37.71 -1.82
C SER A 670 7.65 36.23 -1.44
N LEU A 671 6.47 35.66 -1.20
CA LEU A 671 6.26 34.33 -0.60
C LEU A 671 7.03 34.12 0.72
N GLU A 672 7.41 35.22 1.39
CA GLU A 672 8.01 35.17 2.71
C GLU A 672 6.96 34.78 3.74
N LYS A 673 7.37 33.91 4.67
CA LYS A 673 6.54 33.51 5.80
C LYS A 673 6.55 34.62 6.83
N GLN A 674 5.39 35.23 7.05
CA GLN A 674 5.16 36.14 8.16
C GLN A 674 4.43 35.40 9.27
N GLU A 675 5.09 35.21 10.40
CA GLU A 675 4.48 34.57 11.57
C GLU A 675 3.25 35.37 12.05
N THR A 676 2.11 34.68 12.22
CA THR A 676 0.85 35.27 12.66
C THR A 676 0.51 34.90 14.09
N TRP A 677 0.79 33.67 14.49
CA TRP A 677 0.55 33.15 15.83
C TRP A 677 1.55 32.03 16.15
N ASN A 678 1.78 31.77 17.43
CA ASN A 678 2.50 30.59 17.88
C ASN A 678 1.89 30.02 19.15
N LEU A 679 2.14 28.73 19.36
CA LEU A 679 1.73 28.01 20.55
C LEU A 679 2.87 27.06 20.94
N ASP A 680 3.46 27.31 22.10
CA ASP A 680 4.55 26.51 22.64
C ASP A 680 3.99 25.54 23.69
N PHE A 681 4.01 24.25 23.37
CA PHE A 681 3.58 23.20 24.29
C PHE A 681 4.67 22.87 25.33
N GLY A 682 5.93 23.21 25.04
CA GLY A 682 7.04 23.03 25.98
C GLY A 682 6.86 23.88 27.24
N ASP A 683 6.37 25.11 27.09
CA ASP A 683 6.01 26.00 28.21
C ASP A 683 4.90 25.42 29.10
N LEU A 684 4.05 24.55 28.53
CA LEU A 684 3.00 23.83 29.24
C LEU A 684 3.50 22.53 29.89
N SER A 685 4.81 22.22 29.80
CA SER A 685 5.38 20.93 30.19
C SER A 685 4.73 19.75 29.47
N GLU A 686 4.39 19.95 28.19
CA GLU A 686 3.80 18.94 27.32
C GLU A 686 4.73 18.65 26.13
N THR A 687 4.75 17.39 25.69
CA THR A 687 5.46 16.92 24.50
C THR A 687 4.46 16.54 23.42
N VAL A 688 4.72 16.94 22.18
CA VAL A 688 3.80 16.69 21.07
C VAL A 688 4.04 15.29 20.53
N LEU A 689 3.02 14.44 20.57
CA LEU A 689 3.07 13.08 20.04
C LEU A 689 2.72 13.03 18.54
N GLY A 690 1.91 13.98 18.06
CA GLY A 690 1.56 14.09 16.66
C GLY A 690 0.52 15.17 16.38
N HIS A 691 0.36 15.50 15.10
CA HIS A 691 -0.67 16.40 14.62
C HIS A 691 -1.30 15.89 13.30
N GLN A 692 -2.53 16.31 13.01
CA GLN A 692 -3.26 15.90 11.80
C GLN A 692 -4.25 16.97 11.34
N GLU A 693 -4.16 17.31 10.06
CA GLU A 693 -5.15 18.14 9.35
C GLU A 693 -6.44 17.36 9.09
N SER A 694 -7.56 18.08 8.98
CA SER A 694 -8.83 17.47 8.59
C SER A 694 -8.69 16.64 7.30
N LEU A 695 -9.13 15.37 7.36
CA LEU A 695 -9.02 14.43 6.24
C LEU A 695 -9.92 14.80 5.05
N LEU A 696 -10.88 15.70 5.26
CA LEU A 696 -11.72 16.21 4.20
C LEU A 696 -11.02 17.36 3.49
N LYS A 697 -10.79 17.17 2.19
CA LYS A 697 -10.24 18.22 1.33
C LYS A 697 -11.31 19.28 1.07
N SER A 698 -10.87 20.51 0.83
CA SER A 698 -11.72 21.67 0.48
C SER A 698 -12.79 21.40 -0.60
N ASN A 699 -12.55 20.45 -1.50
CA ASN A 699 -13.44 20.15 -2.64
C ASN A 699 -14.49 19.05 -2.36
N GLN A 700 -14.63 18.55 -1.13
CA GLN A 700 -15.64 17.54 -0.80
C GLN A 700 -16.90 18.20 -0.22
N HIS A 701 -18.06 17.82 -0.74
CA HIS A 701 -19.34 18.28 -0.19
C HIS A 701 -19.56 17.71 1.20
N VAL A 702 -19.76 18.60 2.17
CA VAL A 702 -20.14 18.25 3.53
C VAL A 702 -21.54 18.77 3.79
N VAL A 703 -22.37 17.94 4.41
CA VAL A 703 -23.70 18.36 4.82
C VAL A 703 -23.57 19.18 6.11
N PRO A 704 -23.90 20.48 6.11
CA PRO A 704 -23.70 21.39 7.26
C PRO A 704 -24.70 21.15 8.40
N VAL A 705 -25.74 20.38 8.13
CA VAL A 705 -26.89 20.20 9.01
C VAL A 705 -27.08 18.71 9.31
N HIS A 706 -27.44 18.40 10.55
CA HIS A 706 -27.99 17.12 10.92
C HIS A 706 -29.48 17.31 11.28
N VAL A 707 -30.34 16.47 10.69
CA VAL A 707 -31.78 16.49 10.94
C VAL A 707 -32.09 15.54 12.09
N ARG A 708 -32.75 16.04 13.14
CA ARG A 708 -33.17 15.29 14.33
C ARG A 708 -34.50 14.58 14.08
N GLY A 709 -34.85 13.65 14.96
CA GLY A 709 -36.07 12.85 14.89
C GLY A 709 -37.36 13.69 14.96
N ASP A 710 -37.33 14.81 15.67
CA ASP A 710 -38.42 15.80 15.75
C ASP A 710 -38.50 16.73 14.51
N ALA A 711 -37.75 16.41 13.45
CA ALA A 711 -37.56 17.20 12.24
C ALA A 711 -36.90 18.57 12.44
N SER A 712 -36.38 18.85 13.64
CA SER A 712 -35.57 20.04 13.88
C SER A 712 -34.15 19.87 13.37
N VAL A 713 -33.48 21.00 13.12
CA VAL A 713 -32.14 21.06 12.55
C VAL A 713 -31.10 21.46 13.59
N MET A 714 -29.98 20.74 13.61
CA MET A 714 -28.77 21.14 14.32
C MET A 714 -27.61 21.38 13.34
N PHE A 715 -26.86 22.45 13.58
CA PHE A 715 -25.78 22.91 12.71
C PHE A 715 -24.44 22.35 13.17
N ARG A 716 -23.74 21.67 12.25
CA ARG A 716 -22.38 21.20 12.47
C ARG A 716 -21.42 22.37 12.34
N PHE A 717 -20.45 22.46 13.25
CA PHE A 717 -19.39 23.45 13.12
C PHE A 717 -18.37 22.97 12.09
N LEU A 718 -18.38 23.56 10.90
CA LEU A 718 -17.49 23.18 9.81
C LEU A 718 -16.36 24.20 9.66
N ASP A 719 -15.13 23.76 9.90
CA ASP A 719 -13.91 24.51 9.63
C ASP A 719 -12.95 23.67 8.77
N PRO A 720 -12.68 24.07 7.50
CA PRO A 720 -11.74 23.36 6.65
C PRO A 720 -10.29 23.47 7.15
N ASN A 721 -10.00 24.40 8.06
CA ASN A 721 -8.65 24.65 8.59
C ASN A 721 -8.43 24.00 9.96
N MET A 722 -9.30 23.07 10.38
CA MET A 722 -9.18 22.38 11.66
C MET A 722 -7.98 21.43 11.68
N VAL A 723 -7.17 21.54 12.73
CA VAL A 723 -6.02 20.68 13.01
C VAL A 723 -6.15 20.11 14.42
N THR A 724 -5.92 18.80 14.54
CA THR A 724 -5.81 18.13 15.84
C THR A 724 -4.35 18.00 16.22
N VAL A 725 -4.02 18.37 17.45
CA VAL A 725 -2.71 18.14 18.07
C VAL A 725 -2.91 17.33 19.34
N VAL A 726 -2.11 16.26 19.50
CA VAL A 726 -2.14 15.42 20.70
C VAL A 726 -0.81 15.54 21.42
N THR A 727 -0.87 15.90 22.69
CA THR A 727 0.30 16.06 23.55
C THR A 727 0.26 15.09 24.73
N GLU A 728 1.44 14.76 25.26
CA GLU A 728 1.63 14.01 26.50
C GLU A 728 2.33 14.91 27.51
N LYS A 729 1.80 14.97 28.73
CA LYS A 729 2.45 15.74 29.79
C LYS A 729 3.77 15.08 30.18
N ASN A 730 4.84 15.86 30.34
CA ASN A 730 6.20 15.37 30.62
C ASN A 730 6.28 14.49 31.88
N ASP A 731 5.39 14.71 32.85
CA ASP A 731 5.26 13.89 34.07
C ASP A 731 4.65 12.50 33.81
N GLY A 732 4.24 12.18 32.58
CA GLY A 732 3.50 10.96 32.22
C GLY A 732 2.07 10.91 32.78
N SER A 733 1.55 12.03 33.29
CA SER A 733 0.28 12.06 34.02
C SER A 733 -0.98 11.94 33.13
N GLY A 734 -0.84 12.10 31.82
CA GLY A 734 -1.95 11.97 30.87
C GLY A 734 -1.70 12.65 29.53
N LEU A 735 -2.68 12.51 28.63
CA LEU A 735 -2.70 13.11 27.30
C LEU A 735 -3.61 14.35 27.26
N THR A 736 -3.32 15.29 26.38
CA THR A 736 -4.22 16.38 26.03
C THR A 736 -4.47 16.40 24.52
N LEU A 737 -5.75 16.46 24.12
CA LEU A 737 -6.17 16.66 22.73
C LEU A 737 -6.59 18.12 22.52
N TYR A 738 -5.95 18.79 21.57
CA TYR A 738 -6.26 20.14 21.14
C TYR A 738 -6.87 20.12 19.74
N LEU A 739 -8.02 20.76 19.57
CA LEU A 739 -8.56 21.14 18.27
C LEU A 739 -8.32 22.62 18.06
N LEU A 740 -7.63 22.95 16.97
CA LEU A 740 -7.12 24.28 16.68
C LEU A 740 -7.56 24.68 15.27
N ASN A 741 -7.76 25.97 15.05
CA ASN A 741 -7.84 26.54 13.71
C ASN A 741 -6.42 26.90 13.23
N ALA A 742 -5.97 26.32 12.11
CA ALA A 742 -4.62 26.52 11.58
C ALA A 742 -4.34 27.94 11.05
N VAL A 743 -5.37 28.72 10.74
CA VAL A 743 -5.25 30.09 10.22
C VAL A 743 -5.12 31.08 11.37
N SER A 744 -6.02 31.02 12.34
CA SER A 744 -6.11 31.99 13.45
C SER A 744 -5.34 31.59 14.70
N GLY A 745 -5.01 30.30 14.88
CA GLY A 745 -4.42 29.76 16.10
C GLY A 745 -5.42 29.59 17.25
N GLN A 746 -6.71 29.83 17.01
CA GLN A 746 -7.75 29.72 18.03
C GLN A 746 -7.94 28.25 18.45
N ILE A 747 -7.96 28.02 19.77
CA ILE A 747 -8.30 26.72 20.35
C ILE A 747 -9.82 26.56 20.33
N LEU A 748 -10.31 25.61 19.51
CA LEU A 748 -11.72 25.27 19.38
C LEU A 748 -12.19 24.34 20.50
N HIS A 749 -11.34 23.39 20.91
CA HIS A 749 -11.60 22.45 22.00
C HIS A 749 -10.31 21.97 22.65
N GLN A 750 -10.33 21.76 23.96
CA GLN A 750 -9.25 21.14 24.73
C GLN A 750 -9.81 20.00 25.59
N GLY A 751 -9.37 18.77 25.32
CA GLY A 751 -9.75 17.57 26.08
C GLY A 751 -8.59 17.00 26.87
N ARG A 752 -8.67 16.99 28.20
CA ARG A 752 -7.67 16.38 29.07
C ARG A 752 -8.03 14.93 29.39
N ILE A 753 -7.10 14.02 29.20
CA ILE A 753 -7.27 12.58 29.34
C ILE A 753 -6.27 12.09 30.41
N PRO A 754 -6.68 12.03 31.68
CA PRO A 754 -5.80 11.60 32.76
C PRO A 754 -5.39 10.13 32.58
N SER A 755 -4.13 9.83 32.87
CA SER A 755 -3.56 8.48 32.75
C SER A 755 -3.70 7.84 31.35
N GLY A 756 -3.91 8.65 30.31
CA GLY A 756 -3.74 8.22 28.93
C GLY A 756 -2.27 8.15 28.56
N THR A 757 -1.89 7.15 27.77
CA THR A 757 -0.54 6.99 27.23
C THR A 757 -0.60 6.30 25.86
N GLY A 758 0.54 6.27 25.16
CA GLY A 758 0.69 5.61 23.86
C GLY A 758 0.60 4.08 23.93
N PRO A 759 0.45 3.40 22.79
CA PRO A 759 0.42 3.94 21.42
C PRO A 759 -0.89 4.70 21.12
N ILE A 760 -0.78 5.84 20.42
CA ILE A 760 -1.93 6.66 20.03
C ILE A 760 -2.21 6.55 18.54
N ASN A 761 -3.49 6.66 18.16
CA ASN A 761 -3.92 6.94 16.80
C ASN A 761 -5.07 7.93 16.86
N PHE A 762 -5.07 8.94 16.00
CA PHE A 762 -6.16 9.90 15.96
C PHE A 762 -6.54 10.20 14.53
N LEU A 763 -7.71 10.82 14.36
CA LEU A 763 -8.21 11.26 13.07
C LEU A 763 -9.12 12.46 13.26
N THR A 764 -9.18 13.31 12.24
CA THR A 764 -10.02 14.52 12.22
C THR A 764 -10.80 14.55 10.92
N ALA A 765 -12.11 14.74 10.99
CA ALA A 765 -12.98 14.81 9.82
C ALA A 765 -14.23 15.64 10.11
N GLU A 766 -14.71 16.38 9.11
CA GLU A 766 -15.90 17.24 9.21
C GLU A 766 -15.81 18.17 10.43
N ASN A 767 -16.67 17.94 11.42
CA ASN A 767 -16.81 18.68 12.66
C ASN A 767 -16.34 17.87 13.88
N TRP A 768 -15.64 16.76 13.70
CA TRP A 768 -15.31 15.85 14.78
C TRP A 768 -13.88 15.32 14.72
N ALA A 769 -13.41 14.88 15.88
CA ALA A 769 -12.12 14.23 16.03
C ALA A 769 -12.23 13.00 16.94
N LEU A 770 -11.34 12.05 16.73
CA LEU A 770 -11.28 10.80 17.46
C LEU A 770 -9.83 10.51 17.83
N LEU A 771 -9.61 10.07 19.07
CA LEU A 771 -8.32 9.64 19.61
C LEU A 771 -8.45 8.27 20.26
N HIS A 772 -7.74 7.29 19.73
CA HIS A 772 -7.50 5.98 20.35
C HIS A 772 -6.20 6.03 21.16
N TYR A 773 -6.24 5.54 22.40
CA TYR A 773 -5.11 5.58 23.33
C TYR A 773 -5.17 4.41 24.32
N TRP A 774 -4.08 4.17 25.07
CA TRP A 774 -4.04 3.23 26.18
C TRP A 774 -4.29 3.96 27.50
N SER A 775 -5.29 3.52 28.27
CA SER A 775 -5.52 4.02 29.63
C SER A 775 -4.72 3.18 30.63
N GLN A 776 -3.72 3.78 31.28
CA GLN A 776 -2.90 3.11 32.29
C GLN A 776 -3.71 2.82 33.56
N ALA A 777 -4.59 3.74 33.97
CA ALA A 777 -5.43 3.58 35.16
C ALA A 777 -6.37 2.36 35.06
N ASN A 778 -6.93 2.12 33.86
CA ASN A 778 -7.89 1.03 33.62
C ASN A 778 -7.28 -0.18 32.90
N SER A 779 -5.99 -0.12 32.50
CA SER A 779 -5.28 -1.15 31.73
C SER A 779 -6.06 -1.65 30.51
N ARG A 780 -6.57 -0.71 29.70
CA ARG A 780 -7.37 -1.02 28.50
C ARG A 780 -7.24 0.08 27.45
N TYR A 781 -7.56 -0.25 26.20
CA TYR A 781 -7.66 0.75 25.14
C TYR A 781 -9.00 1.49 25.19
N GLU A 782 -8.94 2.79 24.97
CA GLU A 782 -10.10 3.68 24.94
C GLU A 782 -10.07 4.57 23.70
N ILE A 783 -11.24 5.02 23.27
CA ILE A 783 -11.47 5.93 22.16
C ILE A 783 -12.19 7.16 22.70
N TYR A 784 -11.53 8.31 22.67
CA TYR A 784 -12.10 9.60 22.98
C TYR A 784 -12.61 10.25 21.69
N VAL A 785 -13.90 10.55 21.61
CA VAL A 785 -14.55 11.20 20.46
C VAL A 785 -15.06 12.56 20.86
N VAL A 786 -14.88 13.57 20.01
CA VAL A 786 -15.42 14.92 20.18
C VAL A 786 -16.11 15.38 18.90
N ASP A 787 -17.33 15.91 19.03
CA ASP A 787 -18.13 16.52 17.97
C ASP A 787 -18.33 18.01 18.28
N LEU A 788 -18.16 18.86 17.27
CA LEU A 788 -18.32 20.31 17.35
C LEU A 788 -19.62 20.76 16.66
N TYR A 789 -20.41 21.58 17.36
CA TYR A 789 -21.66 22.13 16.84
C TYR A 789 -21.71 23.65 16.96
N GLU A 790 -22.49 24.30 16.11
CA GLU A 790 -22.75 25.73 16.25
C GLU A 790 -23.76 25.96 17.37
N ASN A 791 -23.56 27.03 18.14
CA ASN A 791 -24.51 27.46 19.17
C ASN A 791 -25.66 28.26 18.54
N GLN A 792 -26.41 27.62 17.64
CA GLN A 792 -27.50 28.24 16.89
C GLN A 792 -28.80 27.44 17.05
N GLU A 793 -29.90 28.15 17.28
CA GLU A 793 -31.23 27.56 17.30
C GLU A 793 -31.74 27.28 15.87
N ASP A 794 -32.65 26.30 15.75
CA ASP A 794 -33.26 25.96 14.48
C ASP A 794 -34.06 27.14 13.92
N GLN A 795 -33.70 27.56 12.71
CA GLN A 795 -34.33 28.65 11.99
C GLN A 795 -35.56 28.20 11.17
N GLY A 796 -35.80 26.89 11.10
CA GLY A 796 -36.84 26.24 10.31
C GLY A 796 -36.48 26.05 8.83
N ALA A 797 -37.03 25.00 8.22
CA ALA A 797 -36.73 24.62 6.83
C ALA A 797 -37.01 25.73 5.80
N TRP A 798 -38.04 26.56 6.02
CA TRP A 798 -38.37 27.67 5.10
C TRP A 798 -37.31 28.75 5.07
N LYS A 799 -36.72 29.10 6.21
CA LYS A 799 -35.64 30.10 6.27
C LYS A 799 -34.32 29.54 5.74
N LEU A 800 -34.09 28.24 5.85
CA LEU A 800 -32.92 27.58 5.26
C LEU A 800 -32.99 27.44 3.73
N LEU A 801 -34.18 27.16 3.19
CA LEU A 801 -34.37 26.98 1.74
C LEU A 801 -34.62 28.28 0.99
N PHE A 802 -35.25 29.26 1.64
CA PHE A 802 -35.72 30.50 1.00
C PHE A 802 -35.32 31.78 1.75
N GLY A 803 -34.55 31.69 2.83
CA GLY A 803 -34.00 32.85 3.52
C GLY A 803 -32.84 33.47 2.76
N ALA A 804 -32.42 34.66 3.21
CA ALA A 804 -31.23 35.29 2.68
C ALA A 804 -29.98 34.44 2.98
N GLU A 805 -29.07 34.34 2.01
CA GLU A 805 -27.80 33.65 2.20
C GLU A 805 -27.03 34.25 3.40
N PRO A 806 -26.47 33.42 4.29
CA PRO A 806 -25.66 33.92 5.39
C PRO A 806 -24.44 34.68 4.83
N PRO A 807 -23.96 35.72 5.55
CA PRO A 807 -22.78 36.44 5.13
C PRO A 807 -21.57 35.48 5.05
N PRO A 808 -20.62 35.75 4.13
CA PRO A 808 -19.41 34.94 4.02
C PRO A 808 -18.67 34.93 5.36
N ARG A 809 -18.30 33.72 5.82
CA ARG A 809 -17.55 33.53 7.07
C ARG A 809 -16.05 33.58 6.80
N SER A 810 -15.32 34.27 7.67
CA SER A 810 -13.85 34.32 7.68
C SER A 810 -13.31 33.45 8.81
N ALA A 811 -12.17 32.79 8.59
CA ALA A 811 -11.50 31.99 9.62
C ALA A 811 -11.09 32.80 10.87
N PHE A 812 -10.94 34.11 10.75
CA PHE A 812 -10.62 35.02 11.86
C PHE A 812 -11.85 35.46 12.68
N HIS A 813 -13.06 35.20 12.17
CA HIS A 813 -14.33 35.59 12.78
C HIS A 813 -15.26 34.39 12.87
N LEU A 814 -14.73 33.26 13.37
CA LEU A 814 -15.52 32.08 13.69
C LEU A 814 -16.00 32.14 15.14
N ASP A 815 -17.27 31.86 15.34
CA ASP A 815 -17.83 31.71 16.68
C ASP A 815 -17.23 30.48 17.38
N THR A 816 -17.16 30.51 18.70
CA THR A 816 -16.67 29.37 19.47
C THR A 816 -17.68 28.23 19.40
N PRO A 817 -17.29 27.01 18.97
CA PRO A 817 -18.22 25.89 18.88
C PRO A 817 -18.61 25.33 20.24
N VAL A 818 -19.75 24.64 20.28
CA VAL A 818 -20.14 23.77 21.40
C VAL A 818 -19.56 22.39 21.15
N ALA A 819 -18.57 22.01 21.95
CA ALA A 819 -17.95 20.70 21.88
C ALA A 819 -18.67 19.69 22.79
N ILE A 820 -19.06 18.54 22.22
CA ILE A 820 -19.62 17.39 22.95
C ILE A 820 -18.64 16.25 22.79
N HIS A 821 -18.21 15.65 23.91
CA HIS A 821 -17.24 14.57 23.88
C HIS A 821 -17.72 13.35 24.67
N GLN A 822 -17.23 12.18 24.27
CA GLN A 822 -17.51 10.92 24.93
C GLN A 822 -16.35 9.94 24.73
N THR A 823 -16.03 9.21 25.80
CA THR A 823 -15.05 8.13 25.76
C THR A 823 -15.75 6.78 25.60
N PHE A 824 -15.16 5.88 24.83
CA PHE A 824 -15.59 4.49 24.65
C PHE A 824 -14.43 3.55 24.94
N ILE A 825 -14.71 2.34 25.40
CA ILE A 825 -13.74 1.26 25.59
C ILE A 825 -13.67 0.47 24.28
N PHE A 826 -12.47 0.26 23.78
CA PHE A 826 -12.23 -0.53 22.57
C PHE A 826 -11.34 -1.73 22.90
N PRO A 827 -11.71 -2.97 22.57
CA PRO A 827 -10.97 -4.15 23.04
C PRO A 827 -9.65 -4.40 22.29
N HIS A 828 -9.37 -3.69 21.20
CA HIS A 828 -8.24 -3.95 20.32
C HIS A 828 -7.26 -2.77 20.24
N ARG A 829 -5.99 -3.08 20.00
CA ARG A 829 -4.99 -2.09 19.61
C ARG A 829 -5.21 -1.70 18.14
N VAL A 830 -5.24 -0.41 17.85
CA VAL A 830 -5.35 0.13 16.49
C VAL A 830 -3.95 0.41 15.93
N GLN A 831 -3.69 0.04 14.68
CA GLN A 831 -2.47 0.38 13.93
C GLN A 831 -2.66 1.54 12.95
N GLY A 832 -3.91 1.75 12.52
CA GLY A 832 -4.24 2.74 11.51
C GLY A 832 -5.72 3.08 11.54
N LEU A 833 -6.02 4.33 11.20
CA LEU A 833 -7.37 4.87 11.13
C LEU A 833 -7.64 5.47 9.75
N GLY A 834 -8.85 5.27 9.25
CA GLY A 834 -9.34 5.81 7.99
C GLY A 834 -10.80 6.21 8.07
N ILE A 835 -11.28 6.92 7.05
CA ILE A 835 -12.69 7.31 6.93
C ILE A 835 -13.18 7.08 5.50
N THR A 836 -14.43 6.67 5.35
CA THR A 836 -15.10 6.55 4.04
C THR A 836 -15.46 7.92 3.47
N THR A 837 -15.30 8.10 2.16
CA THR A 837 -15.66 9.33 1.44
C THR A 837 -16.69 9.04 0.33
N THR A 838 -17.70 9.90 0.23
CA THR A 838 -18.80 9.79 -0.76
C THR A 838 -18.97 11.13 -1.47
N ALA A 839 -19.58 11.13 -2.65
CA ALA A 839 -19.57 12.29 -3.54
C ALA A 839 -20.29 13.51 -2.94
N LYS A 840 -21.42 13.30 -2.28
CA LYS A 840 -22.27 14.34 -1.68
C LYS A 840 -22.18 14.40 -0.15
N GLY A 841 -21.54 13.43 0.49
CA GLY A 841 -21.43 13.36 1.95
C GLY A 841 -22.75 13.10 2.67
N ILE A 842 -23.76 12.55 1.99
CA ILE A 842 -25.10 12.27 2.54
C ILE A 842 -25.09 10.96 3.33
N THR A 843 -24.43 9.93 2.80
CA THR A 843 -24.27 8.65 3.50
C THR A 843 -23.48 8.83 4.79
N GLN A 844 -23.86 8.10 5.85
CA GLN A 844 -23.14 8.13 7.12
C GLN A 844 -21.66 7.77 6.93
N LYS A 845 -20.78 8.44 7.68
CA LYS A 845 -19.36 8.11 7.64
C LYS A 845 -19.07 6.86 8.46
N ALA A 846 -18.27 5.95 7.91
CA ALA A 846 -17.69 4.85 8.67
C ALA A 846 -16.21 5.13 8.95
N VAL A 847 -15.80 4.87 10.19
CA VAL A 847 -14.40 4.84 10.61
C VAL A 847 -13.86 3.45 10.34
N LEU A 848 -12.74 3.40 9.63
CA LEU A 848 -12.02 2.18 9.30
C LEU A 848 -10.88 2.00 10.30
N PHE A 849 -10.84 0.85 10.95
CA PHE A 849 -9.83 0.48 11.93
C PHE A 849 -8.98 -0.66 11.37
N SER A 850 -7.67 -0.50 11.39
CA SER A 850 -6.73 -1.61 11.25
C SER A 850 -6.34 -2.12 12.64
N LEU A 851 -6.64 -3.37 12.93
CA LEU A 851 -6.43 -3.97 14.25
C LEU A 851 -5.07 -4.69 14.31
N ALA A 852 -4.25 -4.37 15.31
CA ALA A 852 -2.93 -4.99 15.47
C ALA A 852 -3.03 -6.48 15.85
N ASN A 853 -3.88 -6.79 16.83
CA ASN A 853 -3.87 -8.10 17.48
C ASN A 853 -4.55 -9.18 16.64
N SER A 854 -5.60 -8.83 15.88
CA SER A 854 -6.33 -9.75 15.01
C SER A 854 -5.96 -9.61 13.54
N GLU A 855 -5.13 -8.62 13.18
CA GLU A 855 -4.73 -8.32 11.80
C GLU A 855 -5.93 -8.13 10.87
N GLN A 856 -6.97 -7.45 11.32
CA GLN A 856 -8.22 -7.32 10.57
C GLN A 856 -8.56 -5.86 10.30
N VAL A 857 -9.26 -5.62 9.20
CA VAL A 857 -9.84 -4.31 8.88
C VAL A 857 -11.31 -4.31 9.29
N VAL A 858 -11.69 -3.37 10.15
CA VAL A 858 -13.05 -3.28 10.71
C VAL A 858 -13.65 -1.92 10.38
N LYS A 859 -14.94 -1.88 10.03
CA LYS A 859 -15.70 -0.63 9.90
C LYS A 859 -16.58 -0.40 11.13
N LEU A 860 -16.67 0.84 11.62
CA LEU A 860 -17.72 1.25 12.55
C LEU A 860 -18.35 2.56 12.08
N ASN A 861 -19.67 2.59 11.99
CA ASN A 861 -20.41 3.80 11.63
C ASN A 861 -20.28 4.87 12.73
N LYS A 862 -19.85 6.09 12.35
CA LYS A 862 -19.62 7.22 13.26
C LYS A 862 -20.87 7.58 14.06
N ASP A 863 -21.98 7.83 13.37
CA ASP A 863 -23.21 8.34 14.01
C ASP A 863 -23.95 7.28 14.84
N GLN A 864 -23.75 5.99 14.54
CA GLN A 864 -24.41 4.88 15.24
C GLN A 864 -23.63 4.41 16.47
N TRP A 865 -22.31 4.23 16.34
CA TRP A 865 -21.48 3.63 17.38
C TRP A 865 -20.63 4.65 18.16
N LEU A 866 -20.12 5.67 17.47
CA LEU A 866 -19.14 6.64 17.99
C LEU A 866 -19.75 8.04 18.17
N ASN A 867 -21.05 8.10 18.49
CA ASN A 867 -21.76 9.34 18.68
C ASN A 867 -21.72 9.76 20.17
N PRO A 868 -21.16 10.94 20.50
CA PRO A 868 -21.04 11.36 21.89
C PRO A 868 -22.37 11.77 22.53
N ARG A 869 -23.43 11.99 21.74
CA ARG A 869 -24.77 12.33 22.21
C ARG A 869 -25.57 11.12 22.72
N ARG A 870 -25.03 9.89 22.62
CA ARG A 870 -25.76 8.67 23.04
C ARG A 870 -26.21 8.77 24.50
N PRO A 871 -27.51 8.56 24.80
CA PRO A 871 -28.03 8.76 26.15
C PRO A 871 -27.54 7.65 27.09
N LEU A 872 -27.13 8.01 28.30
CA LEU A 872 -26.81 7.05 29.35
C LEU A 872 -28.11 6.56 29.99
N LYS A 873 -28.35 5.25 29.94
CA LYS A 873 -29.43 4.62 30.71
C LYS A 873 -28.88 4.17 32.06
N LEU A 874 -29.59 4.55 33.11
CA LEU A 874 -29.34 4.11 34.48
C LEU A 874 -29.80 2.64 34.65
N PRO A 875 -29.35 1.94 35.71
CA PRO A 875 -29.72 0.54 35.95
C PRO A 875 -31.23 0.30 36.10
N ASP A 876 -31.99 1.33 36.49
CA ASP A 876 -33.44 1.32 36.60
C ASP A 876 -34.16 1.48 35.24
N GLY A 877 -33.39 1.58 34.15
CA GLY A 877 -33.89 1.76 32.79
C GLY A 877 -34.28 3.20 32.44
N THR A 878 -34.18 4.13 33.39
CA THR A 878 -34.43 5.55 33.16
C THR A 878 -33.21 6.22 32.53
N GLU A 879 -33.44 7.29 31.78
CA GLU A 879 -32.35 8.09 31.21
C GLU A 879 -31.78 9.03 32.27
N ASP A 880 -30.45 9.17 32.29
CA ASP A 880 -29.78 10.15 33.13
C ASP A 880 -30.06 11.57 32.61
N LYS A 881 -31.15 12.15 33.12
CA LYS A 881 -31.61 13.50 32.75
C LYS A 881 -30.58 14.57 33.11
N ALA A 882 -29.75 14.37 34.13
CA ALA A 882 -28.74 15.37 34.52
C ALA A 882 -27.68 15.53 33.42
N ARG A 883 -27.23 14.41 32.85
CA ARG A 883 -26.30 14.40 31.70
C ARG A 883 -26.95 14.89 30.40
N THR A 884 -28.23 14.63 30.18
CA THR A 884 -28.95 15.14 28.99
C THR A 884 -29.22 16.64 29.09
N GLN A 885 -29.45 17.18 30.29
CA GLN A 885 -29.77 18.59 30.53
C GLN A 885 -28.56 19.53 30.52
N SER A 886 -27.33 19.01 30.62
CA SER A 886 -26.12 19.83 30.54
C SER A 886 -25.83 20.35 29.12
N LEU A 887 -26.48 19.78 28.11
CA LEU A 887 -26.36 20.22 26.72
C LEU A 887 -27.37 21.35 26.40
N PRO A 888 -27.00 22.30 25.53
CA PRO A 888 -27.96 23.25 24.95
C PRO A 888 -29.19 22.54 24.37
N LYS A 889 -30.39 23.12 24.53
CA LYS A 889 -31.67 22.47 24.16
C LYS A 889 -31.72 21.97 22.70
N ASN A 890 -31.10 22.71 21.79
CA ASN A 890 -30.95 22.38 20.36
C ASN A 890 -30.07 21.15 20.09
N LEU A 891 -29.23 20.74 21.05
CA LEU A 891 -28.31 19.59 20.93
C LEU A 891 -28.74 18.38 21.76
N GLN A 892 -29.76 18.53 22.62
CA GLN A 892 -30.30 17.42 23.41
C GLN A 892 -30.90 16.32 22.53
N VAL A 893 -30.98 15.10 23.04
CA VAL A 893 -31.61 13.99 22.33
C VAL A 893 -33.13 14.13 22.47
N THR A 894 -33.85 14.08 21.35
CA THR A 894 -35.33 14.06 21.36
C THR A 894 -35.87 12.65 21.53
N LYS A 895 -37.13 12.53 21.95
CA LYS A 895 -37.80 11.23 22.06
C LYS A 895 -37.91 10.50 20.73
N ASP A 896 -37.94 11.25 19.64
CA ASP A 896 -38.08 10.73 18.27
C ASP A 896 -36.72 10.38 17.64
N ASP A 897 -35.59 10.74 18.28
CA ASP A 897 -34.26 10.34 17.84
C ASP A 897 -34.06 8.83 18.08
N VAL A 898 -33.93 8.04 17.01
CA VAL A 898 -33.60 6.61 17.10
C VAL A 898 -32.10 6.46 17.39
N MET A 899 -31.71 6.60 18.65
CA MET A 899 -30.32 6.47 19.09
C MET A 899 -30.10 5.30 20.05
N ILE A 900 -29.03 4.55 19.81
CA ILE A 900 -28.63 3.44 20.69
C ILE A 900 -28.13 4.05 22.02
N PRO A 901 -28.59 3.55 23.18
CA PRO A 901 -28.11 4.02 24.47
C PRO A 901 -26.60 3.85 24.56
N TYR A 902 -25.94 4.73 25.31
CA TYR A 902 -24.50 4.69 25.49
C TYR A 902 -24.08 3.36 26.12
N MET A 903 -23.28 2.61 25.37
CA MET A 903 -22.63 1.38 25.81
C MET A 903 -21.13 1.66 25.76
N PRO A 904 -20.44 1.69 26.92
CA PRO A 904 -19.03 2.06 26.95
C PRO A 904 -18.18 1.07 26.16
N LEU A 905 -18.45 -0.23 26.26
CA LEU A 905 -17.71 -1.25 25.51
C LEU A 905 -18.24 -1.34 24.06
N LEU A 906 -17.37 -1.02 23.11
CA LEU A 906 -17.62 -1.24 21.69
C LEU A 906 -17.32 -2.70 21.34
N VAL A 907 -18.36 -3.43 20.92
CA VAL A 907 -18.23 -4.83 20.50
C VAL A 907 -18.01 -4.84 18.99
N VAL A 908 -16.89 -5.40 18.54
CA VAL A 908 -16.64 -5.65 17.11
C VAL A 908 -17.47 -6.85 16.68
N GLN A 909 -18.45 -6.63 15.80
CA GLN A 909 -19.25 -7.72 15.24
C GLN A 909 -18.49 -8.35 14.06
N PRO A 910 -18.58 -9.68 13.84
CA PRO A 910 -17.99 -10.31 12.67
C PRO A 910 -18.47 -9.72 11.33
N THR A 911 -19.69 -9.18 11.29
CA THR A 911 -20.27 -8.48 10.12
C THR A 911 -19.63 -7.12 9.83
N ASP A 912 -18.95 -6.54 10.81
CA ASP A 912 -18.23 -5.27 10.68
C ASP A 912 -16.77 -5.47 10.23
N VAL A 913 -16.28 -6.72 10.23
CA VAL A 913 -14.94 -7.07 9.77
C VAL A 913 -14.94 -7.16 8.24
N LEU A 914 -14.37 -6.15 7.58
CA LEU A 914 -14.28 -6.05 6.13
C LEU A 914 -13.37 -7.12 5.53
N SER A 915 -12.30 -7.50 6.24
CA SER A 915 -11.34 -8.51 5.75
C SER A 915 -11.75 -9.95 6.07
N TYR A 916 -12.94 -10.17 6.65
CA TYR A 916 -13.46 -11.48 7.04
C TYR A 916 -12.43 -12.30 7.85
N TYR A 917 -11.97 -13.44 7.30
CA TYR A 917 -10.95 -14.32 7.88
C TYR A 917 -9.53 -14.06 7.35
N VAL A 918 -9.35 -13.08 6.46
CA VAL A 918 -8.06 -12.75 5.85
C VAL A 918 -7.29 -11.79 6.78
N PRO A 919 -6.13 -12.20 7.32
CA PRO A 919 -5.29 -11.31 8.10
C PRO A 919 -4.55 -10.35 7.16
N VAL A 920 -4.63 -9.06 7.43
CA VAL A 920 -4.03 -7.98 6.64
C VAL A 920 -3.39 -6.96 7.59
N ARG A 921 -2.06 -6.80 7.51
CA ARG A 921 -1.33 -5.78 8.28
C ARG A 921 -1.27 -4.45 7.53
N THR A 922 -2.23 -3.56 7.82
CA THR A 922 -2.29 -2.22 7.23
C THR A 922 -2.11 -1.13 8.28
N THR A 923 -1.57 0.03 7.88
CA THR A 923 -1.33 1.16 8.79
C THR A 923 -2.00 2.44 8.33
N LYS A 924 -2.34 2.55 7.03
CA LYS A 924 -2.95 3.73 6.44
C LYS A 924 -4.12 3.35 5.54
N PHE A 925 -4.99 4.33 5.30
CA PHE A 925 -6.15 4.18 4.45
C PHE A 925 -6.22 5.31 3.42
N ALA A 926 -6.68 4.98 2.22
CA ALA A 926 -7.14 5.92 1.22
C ALA A 926 -8.59 5.58 0.88
N SER A 927 -9.43 6.60 0.73
CA SER A 927 -10.83 6.41 0.34
C SER A 927 -11.19 7.31 -0.82
N SER A 928 -12.06 6.83 -1.69
CA SER A 928 -12.54 7.56 -2.86
C SER A 928 -14.05 7.42 -3.03
N PRO A 929 -14.75 8.51 -3.38
CA PRO A 929 -16.16 8.43 -3.73
C PRO A 929 -16.35 7.66 -5.04
N THR A 930 -17.53 7.05 -5.18
CA THR A 930 -18.02 6.51 -6.45
C THR A 930 -19.21 7.35 -6.94
N SER A 931 -19.75 7.07 -8.13
CA SER A 931 -20.99 7.72 -8.58
C SER A 931 -22.21 7.39 -7.70
N LEU A 932 -22.12 6.27 -6.97
CA LEU A 932 -23.11 5.82 -5.99
C LEU A 932 -22.81 6.48 -4.65
N GLU A 933 -23.78 7.19 -4.11
CA GLU A 933 -23.63 7.87 -2.83
C GLU A 933 -23.54 6.87 -1.67
N SER A 934 -24.10 5.66 -1.82
CA SER A 934 -24.05 4.60 -0.82
C SER A 934 -22.69 3.90 -0.70
N THR A 935 -21.82 4.04 -1.70
CA THR A 935 -20.61 3.21 -1.87
C THR A 935 -19.36 4.07 -1.91
N SER A 936 -18.41 3.76 -1.04
CA SER A 936 -17.07 4.35 -0.99
C SER A 936 -16.03 3.28 -1.28
N PHE A 937 -15.09 3.54 -2.18
CA PHE A 937 -13.93 2.67 -2.35
C PHE A 937 -12.94 2.93 -1.24
N SER A 938 -12.53 1.88 -0.54
CA SER A 938 -11.57 1.96 0.56
C SER A 938 -10.38 1.06 0.27
N PHE A 939 -9.19 1.63 0.35
CA PHE A 939 -7.92 0.97 0.16
C PHE A 939 -7.09 1.11 1.44
N ALA A 940 -6.87 0.00 2.12
CA ALA A 940 -5.99 -0.10 3.27
C ALA A 940 -4.60 -0.56 2.79
N TYR A 941 -3.56 0.14 3.20
CA TYR A 941 -2.19 -0.15 2.81
C TYR A 941 -1.23 -0.06 3.99
N GLY A 942 -0.15 -0.82 3.91
CA GLY A 942 0.90 -0.94 4.92
C GLY A 942 1.89 -1.98 4.43
N LEU A 943 2.20 -2.96 5.30
CA LEU A 943 2.92 -4.15 4.85
C LEU A 943 2.07 -4.95 3.87
N ASP A 944 0.78 -5.08 4.15
CA ASP A 944 -0.19 -5.73 3.28
C ASP A 944 -1.12 -4.71 2.63
N LEU A 945 -1.76 -5.12 1.53
CA LEU A 945 -2.74 -4.31 0.82
C LEU A 945 -4.11 -4.96 0.88
N PHE A 946 -5.15 -4.17 1.09
CA PHE A 946 -6.54 -4.61 1.06
C PHE A 946 -7.44 -3.56 0.43
N PHE A 947 -8.32 -3.99 -0.45
CA PHE A 947 -9.29 -3.12 -1.10
C PHE A 947 -10.69 -3.71 -0.93
N ALA A 948 -11.66 -2.86 -0.59
CA ALA A 948 -13.06 -3.21 -0.59
C ALA A 948 -13.95 -2.00 -0.89
N PRO A 949 -15.08 -2.17 -1.61
CA PRO A 949 -16.16 -1.19 -1.64
C PRO A 949 -16.94 -1.24 -0.32
N VAL A 950 -16.85 -0.16 0.46
CA VAL A 950 -17.50 -0.03 1.76
C VAL A 950 -18.84 0.69 1.60
N ARG A 951 -19.88 0.11 2.18
CA ARG A 951 -21.25 0.65 2.21
C ARG A 951 -21.67 0.91 3.65
N PRO A 952 -21.48 2.13 4.19
CA PRO A 952 -21.79 2.45 5.58
C PRO A 952 -23.28 2.31 5.92
N SER A 953 -24.15 2.77 5.02
CA SER A 953 -25.62 2.80 5.20
C SER A 953 -26.35 1.79 4.30
N ASN A 954 -25.68 0.69 3.91
CA ASN A 954 -26.13 -0.25 2.89
C ASN A 954 -26.30 0.38 1.49
N ALA A 955 -26.43 -0.43 0.44
CA ALA A 955 -26.58 0.04 -0.94
C ALA A 955 -28.03 0.48 -1.23
N TYR A 956 -28.45 1.65 -0.73
CA TYR A 956 -29.81 2.16 -0.91
C TYR A 956 -30.10 2.73 -2.32
N ASP A 957 -29.06 2.98 -3.12
CA ASP A 957 -29.13 3.50 -4.49
C ASP A 957 -28.99 2.41 -5.57
N ILE A 958 -28.86 1.14 -5.17
CA ILE A 958 -28.83 -0.02 -6.06
C ILE A 958 -29.91 -1.02 -5.62
N LEU A 959 -30.59 -1.64 -6.58
CA LEU A 959 -31.46 -2.78 -6.30
C LEU A 959 -30.60 -3.98 -5.86
N GLY A 960 -30.91 -4.56 -4.70
CA GLY A 960 -30.18 -5.72 -4.20
C GLY A 960 -30.19 -6.88 -5.19
N GLU A 961 -29.10 -7.65 -5.24
CA GLU A 961 -29.01 -8.82 -6.13
C GLU A 961 -30.06 -9.90 -5.79
N ALA A 962 -30.52 -9.91 -4.53
CA ALA A 962 -31.61 -10.75 -4.05
C ALA A 962 -33.01 -10.28 -4.48
N PHE A 963 -33.13 -9.21 -5.29
CA PHE A 963 -34.41 -8.73 -5.76
C PHE A 963 -35.06 -9.76 -6.69
N ASP A 964 -36.24 -10.26 -6.32
CA ASP A 964 -36.93 -11.30 -7.07
C ASP A 964 -37.69 -10.72 -8.26
N PHE A 965 -36.97 -10.60 -9.38
CA PHE A 965 -37.55 -10.22 -10.67
C PHE A 965 -38.62 -11.22 -11.14
N THR A 966 -38.54 -12.49 -10.75
CA THR A 966 -39.53 -13.51 -11.15
C THR A 966 -40.87 -13.20 -10.50
N VAL A 967 -40.90 -12.91 -9.20
CA VAL A 967 -42.12 -12.50 -8.49
C VAL A 967 -42.69 -11.20 -9.06
N LEU A 968 -41.85 -10.22 -9.36
CA LEU A 968 -42.30 -8.96 -9.97
C LEU A 968 -42.96 -9.19 -11.34
N TYR A 969 -42.30 -9.93 -12.24
CA TYR A 969 -42.85 -10.17 -13.58
C TYR A 969 -44.07 -11.08 -13.57
N THR A 970 -44.09 -12.10 -12.72
CA THR A 970 -45.24 -13.01 -12.61
C THR A 970 -46.47 -12.31 -12.03
N SER A 971 -46.31 -11.50 -10.97
CA SER A 971 -47.41 -10.72 -10.39
C SER A 971 -47.97 -9.67 -11.37
N GLY A 972 -47.09 -8.98 -12.11
CA GLY A 972 -47.48 -8.06 -13.19
C GLY A 972 -48.26 -8.77 -14.30
N GLY A 973 -47.77 -9.93 -14.76
CA GLY A 973 -48.43 -10.76 -15.76
C GLY A 973 -49.80 -11.27 -15.31
N ILE A 974 -49.93 -11.75 -14.07
CA ILE A 974 -51.20 -12.22 -13.50
C ILE A 974 -52.20 -11.06 -13.43
N THR A 975 -51.77 -9.89 -12.95
CA THR A 975 -52.63 -8.70 -12.85
C THR A 975 -53.11 -8.24 -14.23
N PHE A 976 -52.22 -8.26 -15.23
CA PHE A 976 -52.57 -7.93 -16.61
C PHE A 976 -53.61 -8.90 -17.20
N VAL A 977 -53.41 -10.21 -17.04
CA VAL A 977 -54.37 -11.24 -17.50
C VAL A 977 -55.71 -11.07 -16.79
N ALA A 978 -55.70 -10.86 -15.47
CA ALA A 978 -56.90 -10.62 -14.69
C ALA A 978 -57.66 -9.37 -15.19
N TRP A 979 -56.95 -8.28 -15.50
CA TRP A 979 -57.54 -7.07 -16.06
C TRP A 979 -58.19 -7.33 -17.42
N VAL A 980 -57.52 -8.01 -18.36
CA VAL A 980 -58.07 -8.33 -19.69
C VAL A 980 -59.34 -9.19 -19.58
N VAL A 981 -59.29 -10.22 -18.74
CA VAL A 981 -60.43 -11.12 -18.52
C VAL A 981 -61.61 -10.35 -17.91
N THR A 982 -61.34 -9.53 -16.89
CA THR A 982 -62.38 -8.73 -16.22
C THR A 982 -63.00 -7.71 -17.18
N GLN A 983 -62.21 -7.02 -18.00
CA GLN A 983 -62.71 -6.10 -19.03
C GLN A 983 -63.63 -6.80 -20.03
N ARG A 984 -63.27 -8.00 -20.50
CA ARG A 984 -64.14 -8.79 -21.38
C ARG A 984 -65.44 -9.22 -20.69
N LEU A 985 -65.36 -9.70 -19.45
CA LEU A 985 -66.53 -10.11 -18.68
C LEU A 985 -67.47 -8.93 -18.41
N VAL A 986 -66.92 -7.76 -18.06
CA VAL A 986 -67.69 -6.54 -17.85
C VAL A 986 -68.35 -6.07 -19.14
N ARG A 987 -67.62 -6.00 -20.26
CA ARG A 987 -68.20 -5.65 -21.58
C ARG A 987 -69.31 -6.59 -21.99
N TYR A 988 -69.12 -7.90 -21.78
CA TYR A 988 -70.16 -8.89 -22.07
C TYR A 988 -71.39 -8.69 -21.17
N LYS A 989 -71.18 -8.49 -19.87
CA LYS A 989 -72.27 -8.26 -18.91
C LYS A 989 -73.04 -6.98 -19.22
N THR A 990 -72.36 -5.86 -19.45
CA THR A 990 -73.01 -4.59 -19.80
C THR A 990 -73.75 -4.65 -21.12
N LEU A 991 -73.22 -5.37 -22.12
CA LEU A 991 -73.93 -5.59 -23.38
C LEU A 991 -75.18 -6.43 -23.15
N LYS A 992 -75.10 -7.52 -22.39
CA LYS A 992 -76.25 -8.37 -22.04
C LYS A 992 -77.33 -7.62 -21.24
N ASP A 993 -76.92 -6.77 -20.30
CA ASP A 993 -77.84 -5.96 -19.48
C ASP A 993 -78.52 -4.84 -20.31
N ARG A 994 -77.87 -4.35 -21.37
CA ARG A 994 -78.48 -3.39 -22.33
C ARG A 994 -79.41 -4.04 -23.37
N TRP A 995 -79.26 -5.34 -23.62
CA TRP A 995 -80.08 -6.09 -24.58
C TRP A 995 -81.33 -6.72 -23.95
N LYS A 996 -81.40 -6.72 -22.61
CA LYS A 996 -82.63 -6.94 -21.85
C LYS A 996 -83.35 -5.61 -21.67
#